data_AF-A0A965MT83-F1
#
_entry.id   AF-A0A965MT83-F1
#
_cell.length_a   1.000
_cell.length_b   1.000
_cell.length_c   1.000
_cell.angle_alpha   90.00
_cell.angle_beta   90.00
_cell.angle_gamma   90.00
#
_symmetry.space_group_name_H-M   'P 1'
#
loop_
_entity.id
_entity.type
_entity.pdbx_description
1 polymer ?
#
loop_
_entity_poly.entity_id
_entity_poly.type
_entity_poly.pdbx_seq_one_letter_code
_entity_poly.pdbx_strand_id
1 'polypeptide(L)'
;MRPVLPSRAWRLATAVTSLVTAMLVTAPQGTRPASADALPPTAIVVRGHGYGHGRGLSQYGALGWATKFSKTWQDILSFYYDNGHVISAIVDSDSKLLPGGNITVRLQAQDSVNTSVISDNGTLTWLGRGGSYSGLVAVPTGRNVYSVFGSASPTCAVSSVPAAYTKIADNVPGPVEFGTLNGSLATAVAPTDLVGVCVPADSTYRNGRIRYYRGTIRAVNDGNGNKRTVNVVNIESYLRGVVPRESPAGWGDQAGGLGMNALRAQAVAARSYATSETRYSYAKTCDTQDCQVYLGAASRTVGGSTPAILEDPRSDRAVTETVNIVMRSPAGAIARTEFTSSNGGRTAGGTFSAKTDDGDVIADAQLQSWARIITATDIQKKYPTIGVLTSVVTTHDGLGGEWNGYATSVTITGTAGVVTRKGWDFRGDWDLNSPWYDTSSAPAVDPAAPAVGSILFVGDSVSESIATEFAAVVTPAYPTLTWQACAGRGLVGADCLSTVTAPQIDKDGVGIVNSFDAPAIAIVALGYNDDQNTVESEVQQMLSALVAKNVQRIIFVNLSTRSTTRTYARTNAALATAAAANPAVTVLDWNAASGAANQWRWFDNGSLCCWVHLNATGQAEFTLFLRAQLDDLRAKGLLPAAASAAPIVPGLPLADKNAGVMVQTVQKTLNKVLNLTGKKRLATDGIYGKGTAAAVKSFQATVNLPQTGTVDRPTWDALGLTARPELAVMKKGTKHPAVKTVQRALAKVLKTKIQADGIYGPALVTHVKTFQKRSGLPVTGRVGPSTWSVLMATAERA
;
A
#
# COMPACT_ATOMS: atom_id res chain seq x y z
N MET A 1 29.44 42.32 -50.79
CA MET A 1 30.62 42.98 -50.19
C MET A 1 31.03 42.19 -48.94
N ARG A 2 32.30 41.81 -48.86
CA ARG A 2 32.98 41.13 -47.72
C ARG A 2 32.97 42.05 -46.47
N PRO A 3 33.08 41.52 -45.23
CA PRO A 3 34.32 40.95 -44.64
C PRO A 3 34.06 39.69 -43.77
N VAL A 4 34.99 38.90 -43.20
CA VAL A 4 36.45 38.67 -43.25
C VAL A 4 36.70 37.32 -42.51
N LEU A 5 37.68 36.54 -43.00
CA LEU A 5 38.25 35.26 -42.51
C LEU A 5 39.09 35.45 -41.20
N PRO A 6 39.84 34.48 -40.60
CA PRO A 6 40.29 33.15 -41.07
C PRO A 6 40.40 32.00 -40.03
N SER A 7 40.93 30.89 -40.54
CA SER A 7 41.25 29.57 -39.97
C SER A 7 42.65 29.41 -39.35
N ARG A 8 42.76 28.42 -38.43
CA ARG A 8 43.88 27.49 -38.09
C ARG A 8 45.26 28.02 -37.64
N ALA A 9 45.71 27.56 -36.45
CA ALA A 9 46.86 26.65 -36.22
C ALA A 9 47.59 26.91 -34.86
N TRP A 10 48.08 25.81 -34.27
CA TRP A 10 48.81 25.67 -32.99
C TRP A 10 50.10 26.48 -32.83
N ARG A 11 50.45 26.84 -31.57
CA ARG A 11 51.82 26.84 -31.03
C ARG A 11 51.85 26.53 -29.51
N LEU A 12 52.86 25.74 -29.11
CA LEU A 12 53.26 25.40 -27.73
C LEU A 12 53.71 26.64 -26.92
N ALA A 13 53.58 26.59 -25.58
CA ALA A 13 54.70 26.56 -24.60
C ALA A 13 54.47 27.36 -23.29
N THR A 14 54.84 26.69 -22.19
CA THR A 14 55.50 27.17 -20.95
C THR A 14 54.76 27.98 -19.87
N ALA A 15 54.93 27.47 -18.64
CA ALA A 15 54.48 27.99 -17.35
C ALA A 15 55.35 29.13 -16.81
N VAL A 16 54.76 30.04 -16.03
CA VAL A 16 55.44 30.83 -14.98
C VAL A 16 54.49 31.03 -13.79
N THR A 17 55.00 30.70 -12.61
CA THR A 17 54.49 30.90 -11.25
C THR A 17 54.51 32.36 -10.82
N SER A 18 53.50 32.81 -10.04
CA SER A 18 53.61 33.97 -9.16
C SER A 18 52.95 33.68 -7.80
N LEU A 19 53.78 33.65 -6.76
CA LEU A 19 53.43 33.55 -5.34
C LEU A 19 53.20 34.98 -4.80
N VAL A 20 52.08 35.23 -4.10
CA VAL A 20 51.96 36.37 -3.17
C VAL A 20 51.31 35.87 -1.87
N THR A 21 52.09 35.94 -0.80
CA THR A 21 51.74 35.67 0.60
C THR A 21 50.73 36.68 1.17
N ALA A 22 49.68 36.19 1.82
CA ALA A 22 48.79 36.99 2.68
C ALA A 22 48.73 36.38 4.09
N MET A 23 49.04 37.19 5.10
CA MET A 23 49.06 36.84 6.52
C MET A 23 47.65 36.50 7.03
N LEU A 24 47.51 35.35 7.70
CA LEU A 24 46.30 34.99 8.44
C LEU A 24 46.28 35.66 9.81
N VAL A 25 45.26 36.48 10.05
CA VAL A 25 44.81 36.86 11.40
C VAL A 25 43.93 35.72 11.91
N THR A 26 44.37 35.01 12.95
CA THR A 26 43.58 33.98 13.64
C THR A 26 42.55 34.64 14.55
N ALA A 27 41.29 34.70 14.12
CA ALA A 27 40.17 34.91 15.02
C ALA A 27 39.97 33.66 15.90
N PRO A 28 39.62 33.79 17.19
CA PRO A 28 39.36 32.63 18.03
C PRO A 28 38.14 31.89 17.49
N GLN A 29 38.34 30.63 17.13
CA GLN A 29 37.24 29.74 16.77
C GLN A 29 36.33 29.61 17.99
N GLY A 30 35.15 30.23 17.92
CA GLY A 30 34.06 29.88 18.81
C GLY A 30 33.84 28.38 18.69
N THR A 31 33.88 27.69 19.83
CA THR A 31 33.50 26.28 19.92
C THR A 31 32.12 26.14 19.28
N ARG A 32 32.06 25.46 18.12
CA ARG A 32 30.79 24.96 17.58
C ARG A 32 30.15 24.14 18.71
N PRO A 33 28.86 24.36 19.05
CA PRO A 33 28.18 23.42 19.92
C PRO A 33 28.30 22.03 19.28
N ALA A 34 28.66 21.04 20.10
CA ALA A 34 28.71 19.65 19.68
C ALA A 34 27.41 19.33 18.93
N SER A 35 27.53 18.78 17.72
CA SER A 35 26.38 18.25 16.98
C SER A 35 25.62 17.33 17.92
N ALA A 36 24.34 17.59 18.16
CA ALA A 36 23.48 16.60 18.79
C ALA A 36 23.61 15.30 17.99
N ASP A 37 23.85 14.17 18.68
CA ASP A 37 23.90 12.87 18.02
C ASP A 37 22.61 12.66 17.24
N ALA A 38 22.72 12.21 15.99
CA ALA A 38 21.54 11.96 15.15
C ALA A 38 20.66 10.90 15.83
N LEU A 39 19.37 11.23 16.02
CA LEU A 39 18.43 10.32 16.66
C LEU A 39 18.30 9.03 15.85
N PRO A 40 18.20 7.87 16.51
CA PRO A 40 18.02 6.61 15.81
C PRO A 40 16.73 6.65 14.97
N PRO A 41 16.75 6.15 13.72
CA PRO A 41 15.56 6.11 12.89
C PRO A 41 14.50 5.16 13.47
N THR A 42 13.22 5.50 13.30
CA THR A 42 12.11 4.60 13.64
C THR A 42 11.81 3.62 12.52
N ALA A 43 12.12 4.02 11.28
CA ALA A 43 12.01 3.19 10.09
C ALA A 43 12.99 3.65 9.01
N ILE A 44 13.21 2.79 8.03
CA ILE A 44 13.91 3.08 6.79
C ILE A 44 12.89 3.15 5.65
N VAL A 45 12.91 4.23 4.91
CA VAL A 45 12.13 4.41 3.69
C VAL A 45 13.00 3.96 2.52
N VAL A 46 12.52 2.99 1.77
CA VAL A 46 13.20 2.49 0.56
C VAL A 46 12.42 2.98 -0.64
N ARG A 47 13.08 3.71 -1.54
CA ARG A 47 12.51 4.12 -2.83
C ARG A 47 13.31 3.46 -3.93
N GLY A 48 12.63 2.91 -4.93
CA GLY A 48 13.29 2.18 -6.00
C GLY A 48 12.58 2.25 -7.33
N HIS A 49 13.24 1.69 -8.34
CA HIS A 49 12.79 1.62 -9.73
C HIS A 49 12.68 0.19 -10.23
N GLY A 50 11.79 -0.06 -11.19
CA GLY A 50 11.70 -1.35 -11.89
C GLY A 50 11.08 -2.48 -11.08
N TYR A 51 10.92 -3.62 -11.75
CA TYR A 51 10.36 -4.84 -11.20
C TYR A 51 11.10 -6.06 -11.79
N GLY A 52 11.89 -6.72 -10.96
CA GLY A 52 12.79 -7.81 -11.33
C GLY A 52 14.26 -7.38 -11.36
N HIS A 53 15.10 -8.13 -12.08
CA HIS A 53 16.55 -8.00 -12.01
C HIS A 53 17.18 -6.98 -12.94
N GLY A 54 16.42 -6.40 -13.89
CA GLY A 54 16.95 -5.34 -14.78
C GLY A 54 17.90 -5.81 -15.88
N ARG A 55 18.43 -7.04 -15.81
CA ARG A 55 19.31 -7.64 -16.83
C ARG A 55 18.54 -8.11 -18.07
N GLY A 56 19.13 -7.84 -19.25
CA GLY A 56 18.61 -8.26 -20.55
C GLY A 56 17.28 -7.58 -20.89
N LEU A 57 16.38 -8.30 -21.56
CA LEU A 57 15.15 -7.72 -22.11
C LEU A 57 14.19 -7.27 -21.00
N SER A 58 13.77 -6.00 -21.02
CA SER A 58 12.59 -5.56 -20.27
C SER A 58 11.33 -5.91 -21.06
N GLN A 59 10.37 -6.58 -20.44
CA GLN A 59 9.12 -6.98 -21.09
C GLN A 59 8.26 -5.76 -21.41
N TYR A 60 8.11 -4.87 -20.44
CA TYR A 60 7.45 -3.59 -20.66
C TYR A 60 8.28 -2.70 -21.59
N GLY A 61 9.60 -2.72 -21.47
CA GLY A 61 10.44 -1.95 -22.39
C GLY A 61 10.32 -2.41 -23.84
N ALA A 62 10.28 -3.72 -24.10
CA ALA A 62 10.00 -4.28 -25.42
C ALA A 62 8.62 -3.84 -25.95
N LEU A 63 7.60 -3.78 -25.10
CA LEU A 63 6.29 -3.23 -25.45
C LEU A 63 6.36 -1.75 -25.83
N GLY A 64 7.10 -0.93 -25.06
CA GLY A 64 7.29 0.49 -25.35
C GLY A 64 8.04 0.72 -26.66
N TRP A 65 9.15 0.02 -26.86
CA TRP A 65 9.89 0.04 -28.13
C TRP A 65 9.01 -0.34 -29.32
N ALA A 66 8.19 -1.38 -29.17
CA ALA A 66 7.27 -1.82 -30.22
C ALA A 66 6.15 -0.79 -30.49
N THR A 67 5.46 -0.32 -29.44
CA THR A 67 4.19 0.42 -29.57
C THR A 67 4.35 1.94 -29.63
N LYS A 68 5.45 2.48 -29.10
CA LYS A 68 5.70 3.94 -29.05
C LYS A 68 6.80 4.38 -30.01
N PHE A 69 7.75 3.50 -30.29
CA PHE A 69 8.89 3.78 -31.18
C PHE A 69 8.87 2.95 -32.47
N SER A 70 7.81 2.16 -32.69
CA SER A 70 7.60 1.34 -33.88
C SER A 70 8.79 0.43 -34.22
N LYS A 71 9.52 -0.04 -33.21
CA LYS A 71 10.69 -0.91 -33.39
C LYS A 71 10.28 -2.32 -33.79
N THR A 72 11.09 -2.93 -34.65
CA THR A 72 10.96 -4.34 -34.99
C THR A 72 11.43 -5.21 -33.83
N TRP A 73 11.07 -6.48 -33.82
CA TRP A 73 11.54 -7.40 -32.78
C TRP A 73 13.07 -7.59 -32.85
N GLN A 74 13.68 -7.47 -34.04
CA GLN A 74 15.13 -7.51 -34.22
C GLN A 74 15.81 -6.28 -33.61
N ASP A 75 15.26 -5.08 -33.80
CA ASP A 75 15.76 -3.85 -33.18
C ASP A 75 15.71 -3.98 -31.65
N ILE A 76 14.59 -4.49 -31.12
CA ILE A 76 14.39 -4.72 -29.68
C ILE A 76 15.44 -5.68 -29.13
N LEU A 77 15.64 -6.84 -29.78
CA LEU A 77 16.65 -7.81 -29.35
C LEU A 77 18.06 -7.24 -29.43
N SER A 78 18.39 -6.50 -30.50
CA SER A 78 19.72 -5.89 -30.67
C SER A 78 19.97 -4.79 -29.65
N PHE A 79 18.92 -4.11 -29.18
CA PHE A 79 19.02 -3.17 -28.07
C PHE A 79 19.33 -3.89 -26.75
N TYR A 80 18.61 -4.94 -26.39
CA TYR A 80 18.78 -5.59 -25.08
C TYR A 80 19.97 -6.54 -24.99
N TYR A 81 20.28 -7.21 -26.09
CA TYR A 81 21.32 -8.22 -26.19
C TYR A 81 22.41 -7.71 -27.13
N ASP A 82 23.23 -6.80 -26.62
CA ASP A 82 24.28 -6.11 -27.35
C ASP A 82 25.66 -6.75 -27.14
N ASN A 83 26.76 -5.99 -27.15
CA ASN A 83 28.11 -6.51 -26.90
C ASN A 83 28.51 -7.66 -27.83
N GLY A 84 28.18 -7.52 -29.12
CA GLY A 84 28.49 -8.51 -30.15
C GLY A 84 27.60 -9.75 -30.16
N HIS A 85 26.52 -9.77 -29.37
CA HIS A 85 25.49 -10.78 -29.53
C HIS A 85 24.72 -10.56 -30.83
N VAL A 86 24.34 -11.65 -31.49
CA VAL A 86 23.70 -11.61 -32.81
C VAL A 86 22.49 -12.53 -32.87
N ILE A 87 21.50 -12.13 -33.67
CA ILE A 87 20.35 -12.97 -34.00
C ILE A 87 20.82 -14.05 -34.99
N SER A 88 20.47 -15.30 -34.73
CA SER A 88 20.89 -16.44 -35.55
C SER A 88 19.83 -17.55 -35.53
N ALA A 89 19.89 -18.46 -36.49
CA ALA A 89 19.10 -19.69 -36.45
C ALA A 89 19.81 -20.76 -35.59
N ILE A 90 19.02 -21.64 -35.00
CA ILE A 90 19.48 -22.95 -34.50
C ILE A 90 19.99 -23.74 -35.70
N VAL A 91 21.15 -24.38 -35.55
CA VAL A 91 21.79 -25.22 -36.56
C VAL A 91 21.94 -26.65 -36.05
N ASP A 92 22.26 -27.60 -36.93
CA ASP A 92 22.36 -29.03 -36.59
C ASP A 92 23.38 -29.32 -35.47
N SER A 93 24.44 -28.51 -35.34
CA SER A 93 25.42 -28.67 -34.25
C SER A 93 24.82 -28.36 -32.87
N ASP A 94 23.72 -27.63 -32.79
CA ASP A 94 22.99 -27.35 -31.55
C ASP A 94 22.10 -28.52 -31.11
N SER A 95 21.93 -29.57 -31.94
CA SER A 95 21.13 -30.76 -31.63
C SER A 95 21.56 -31.45 -30.33
N LYS A 96 22.81 -31.31 -29.91
CA LYS A 96 23.30 -31.80 -28.62
C LYS A 96 22.71 -31.03 -27.42
N LEU A 97 22.35 -29.76 -27.62
CA LEU A 97 21.73 -28.92 -26.59
C LEU A 97 20.26 -29.27 -26.41
N LEU A 98 19.58 -29.66 -27.50
CA LEU A 98 18.18 -30.11 -27.53
C LEU A 98 18.08 -31.46 -28.26
N PRO A 99 18.42 -32.59 -27.60
CA PRO A 99 18.33 -33.90 -28.23
C PRO A 99 16.93 -34.17 -28.79
N GLY A 100 16.84 -34.43 -30.10
CA GLY A 100 15.56 -34.60 -30.80
C GLY A 100 14.70 -33.33 -30.88
N GLY A 101 15.30 -32.15 -30.70
CA GLY A 101 14.58 -30.86 -30.63
C GLY A 101 13.80 -30.64 -29.34
N ASN A 102 14.01 -31.49 -28.33
CA ASN A 102 13.25 -31.45 -27.07
C ASN A 102 14.02 -30.76 -25.95
N ILE A 103 13.29 -30.00 -25.15
CA ILE A 103 13.71 -29.50 -23.85
C ILE A 103 13.13 -30.38 -22.73
N THR A 104 13.88 -30.48 -21.64
CA THR A 104 13.48 -31.20 -20.42
C THR A 104 13.25 -30.23 -19.27
N VAL A 105 12.01 -30.19 -18.77
CA VAL A 105 11.55 -29.25 -17.74
C VAL A 105 11.18 -29.99 -16.47
N ARG A 106 11.87 -29.72 -15.36
CA ARG A 106 11.47 -30.23 -14.04
C ARG A 106 10.17 -29.57 -13.61
N LEU A 107 9.18 -30.37 -13.24
CA LEU A 107 7.90 -29.91 -12.71
C LEU A 107 7.96 -29.87 -11.17
N GLN A 108 8.23 -28.71 -10.59
CA GLN A 108 8.56 -28.61 -9.15
C GLN A 108 7.39 -28.92 -8.23
N ALA A 109 6.15 -28.64 -8.64
CA ALA A 109 4.97 -29.02 -7.87
C ALA A 109 4.80 -30.55 -7.71
N GLN A 110 5.56 -31.34 -8.48
CA GLN A 110 5.59 -32.80 -8.42
C GLN A 110 6.77 -33.35 -7.63
N ASP A 111 7.55 -32.48 -7.00
CA ASP A 111 8.64 -32.94 -6.17
C ASP A 111 8.08 -33.76 -4.99
N SER A 112 8.73 -34.90 -4.71
CA SER A 112 8.41 -35.82 -3.60
C SER A 112 7.11 -36.65 -3.74
N VAL A 113 6.29 -36.42 -4.76
CA VAL A 113 5.09 -37.23 -5.05
C VAL A 113 5.35 -38.25 -6.17
N ASN A 114 4.42 -39.18 -6.38
CA ASN A 114 4.52 -40.12 -7.50
C ASN A 114 4.23 -39.39 -8.81
N THR A 115 4.94 -39.75 -9.88
CA THR A 115 4.62 -39.26 -11.23
C THR A 115 3.32 -39.91 -11.70
N SER A 116 2.21 -39.20 -11.49
CA SER A 116 0.86 -39.62 -11.83
C SER A 116 0.34 -38.79 -13.00
N VAL A 117 -0.11 -39.49 -14.04
CA VAL A 117 -0.64 -38.90 -15.26
C VAL A 117 -1.95 -39.55 -15.67
N ILE A 118 -2.78 -38.81 -16.39
CA ILE A 118 -4.05 -39.25 -16.95
C ILE A 118 -4.17 -38.87 -18.42
N SER A 119 -5.10 -39.51 -19.11
CA SER A 119 -5.68 -39.05 -20.38
C SER A 119 -7.19 -39.09 -20.22
N ASP A 120 -7.87 -37.99 -20.56
CA ASP A 120 -9.34 -37.94 -20.51
C ASP A 120 -9.97 -38.86 -21.56
N ASN A 121 -9.27 -39.06 -22.69
CA ASN A 121 -9.73 -39.84 -23.82
C ASN A 121 -9.16 -41.27 -23.85
N GLY A 122 -8.50 -41.71 -22.78
CA GLY A 122 -7.93 -43.07 -22.68
C GLY A 122 -6.78 -43.34 -23.66
N THR A 123 -6.12 -42.29 -24.14
CA THR A 123 -5.04 -42.34 -25.15
C THR A 123 -3.64 -42.37 -24.55
N LEU A 124 -3.53 -42.56 -23.23
CA LEU A 124 -2.25 -42.55 -22.53
C LEU A 124 -1.48 -43.84 -22.84
N THR A 125 -0.20 -43.70 -23.14
CA THR A 125 0.69 -44.82 -23.46
C THR A 125 1.94 -44.78 -22.60
N TRP A 126 2.46 -45.96 -22.29
CA TRP A 126 3.82 -46.12 -21.78
C TRP A 126 4.77 -46.32 -22.97
N LEU A 127 5.61 -45.32 -23.22
CA LEU A 127 6.53 -45.34 -24.36
C LEU A 127 7.45 -46.56 -24.30
N GLY A 128 7.55 -47.28 -25.42
CA GLY A 128 8.41 -48.46 -25.56
C GLY A 128 7.82 -49.79 -25.05
N ARG A 129 6.63 -49.80 -24.43
CA ARG A 129 5.96 -51.04 -23.98
C ARG A 129 4.55 -51.28 -24.50
N GLY A 130 3.90 -50.28 -25.11
CA GLY A 130 2.57 -50.41 -25.70
C GLY A 130 1.42 -50.44 -24.66
N GLY A 131 0.18 -50.46 -25.15
CA GLY A 131 -1.05 -50.41 -24.34
C GLY A 131 -1.66 -49.01 -24.23
N SER A 132 -2.98 -48.96 -24.04
CA SER A 132 -3.76 -47.73 -23.89
C SER A 132 -4.37 -47.67 -22.49
N TYR A 133 -4.21 -46.54 -21.82
CA TYR A 133 -4.62 -46.33 -20.44
C TYR A 133 -5.33 -44.98 -20.30
N SER A 134 -6.14 -44.85 -19.26
CA SER A 134 -6.70 -43.56 -18.83
C SER A 134 -5.93 -42.97 -17.66
N GLY A 135 -5.17 -43.79 -16.93
CA GLY A 135 -4.24 -43.35 -15.89
C GLY A 135 -2.99 -44.22 -15.82
N LEU A 136 -1.82 -43.60 -15.65
CA LEU A 136 -0.56 -44.27 -15.34
C LEU A 136 0.11 -43.61 -14.14
N VAL A 137 0.77 -44.41 -13.31
CA VAL A 137 1.60 -43.91 -12.21
C VAL A 137 2.89 -44.71 -12.10
N ALA A 138 4.01 -43.99 -12.00
CA ALA A 138 5.31 -44.57 -11.66
C ALA A 138 5.59 -44.37 -10.17
N VAL A 139 5.73 -45.47 -9.44
CA VAL A 139 6.06 -45.48 -8.00
C VAL A 139 7.49 -45.97 -7.84
N PRO A 140 8.41 -45.15 -7.32
CA PRO A 140 9.79 -45.58 -7.13
C PRO A 140 9.88 -46.63 -6.01
N THR A 141 10.55 -47.73 -6.30
CA THR A 141 10.86 -48.82 -5.36
C THR A 141 12.34 -48.86 -4.98
N GLY A 142 13.19 -48.13 -5.71
CA GLY A 142 14.61 -47.97 -5.46
C GLY A 142 15.16 -46.75 -6.18
N ARG A 143 16.49 -46.59 -6.17
CA ARG A 143 17.16 -45.49 -6.86
C ARG A 143 17.00 -45.65 -8.38
N ASN A 144 16.15 -44.83 -8.99
CA ASN A 144 15.81 -44.88 -10.41
C ASN A 144 15.27 -46.26 -10.84
N VAL A 145 14.48 -46.90 -9.97
CA VAL A 145 13.76 -48.17 -10.22
C VAL A 145 12.31 -48.01 -9.79
N TYR A 146 11.36 -48.48 -10.60
CA TYR A 146 9.94 -48.21 -10.44
C TYR A 146 9.06 -49.46 -10.53
N SER A 147 7.97 -49.48 -9.77
CA SER A 147 6.76 -50.21 -10.13
C SER A 147 5.84 -49.28 -10.92
N VAL A 148 5.23 -49.78 -11.99
CA VAL A 148 4.31 -49.02 -12.86
C VAL A 148 2.91 -49.63 -12.75
N PHE A 149 1.92 -48.76 -12.57
CA PHE A 149 0.51 -49.14 -12.48
C PHE A 149 -0.31 -48.44 -13.55
N GLY A 150 -1.33 -49.13 -14.06
CA GLY A 150 -2.26 -48.60 -15.06
C GLY A 150 -3.71 -48.68 -14.60
N SER A 151 -4.53 -47.76 -15.08
CA SER A 151 -5.98 -47.67 -14.82
C SER A 151 -6.75 -47.41 -16.11
N ALA A 152 -7.94 -48.02 -16.22
CA ALA A 152 -8.90 -47.73 -17.29
C ALA A 152 -9.71 -46.44 -17.02
N SER A 153 -9.60 -45.88 -15.81
CA SER A 153 -10.28 -44.63 -15.43
C SER A 153 -9.28 -43.49 -15.20
N PRO A 154 -9.61 -42.24 -15.61
CA PRO A 154 -8.73 -41.08 -15.49
C PRO A 154 -8.72 -40.52 -14.05
N THR A 155 -8.15 -41.28 -13.12
CA THR A 155 -8.08 -40.96 -11.69
C THR A 155 -6.67 -40.65 -11.25
N CYS A 156 -6.44 -39.60 -10.46
CA CYS A 156 -5.10 -39.24 -9.99
C CYS A 156 -4.58 -40.15 -8.85
N ALA A 157 -3.27 -40.43 -8.86
CA ALA A 157 -2.57 -41.32 -7.92
C ALA A 157 -1.29 -40.68 -7.34
N VAL A 158 -1.41 -39.44 -6.83
CA VAL A 158 -0.26 -38.58 -6.46
C VAL A 158 0.46 -39.07 -5.19
N SER A 159 -0.30 -39.38 -4.12
CA SER A 159 0.26 -39.77 -2.81
C SER A 159 0.28 -41.28 -2.58
N SER A 160 -0.73 -41.98 -3.08
CA SER A 160 -0.87 -43.43 -3.01
C SER A 160 -1.48 -43.93 -4.32
N VAL A 161 -1.35 -45.23 -4.58
CA VAL A 161 -1.95 -45.90 -5.73
C VAL A 161 -3.38 -46.35 -5.36
N PRO A 162 -4.45 -45.79 -5.96
CA PRO A 162 -5.83 -46.19 -5.69
C PRO A 162 -6.14 -47.64 -6.12
N ALA A 163 -7.20 -48.23 -5.57
CA ALA A 163 -7.64 -49.58 -5.93
C ALA A 163 -8.01 -49.75 -7.43
N ALA A 164 -8.36 -48.65 -8.11
CA ALA A 164 -8.64 -48.65 -9.56
C ALA A 164 -7.40 -48.93 -10.43
N TYR A 165 -6.20 -48.86 -9.86
CA TYR A 165 -4.95 -49.12 -10.55
C TYR A 165 -4.49 -50.56 -10.37
N THR A 166 -4.08 -51.18 -11.47
CA THR A 166 -3.46 -52.52 -11.48
C THR A 166 -1.96 -52.39 -11.74
N LYS A 167 -1.13 -53.15 -11.01
CA LYS A 167 0.32 -53.19 -11.25
C LYS A 167 0.58 -53.87 -12.59
N ILE A 168 1.14 -53.13 -13.55
CA ILE A 168 1.43 -53.64 -14.90
C ILE A 168 2.91 -53.98 -15.10
N ALA A 169 3.79 -53.44 -14.25
CA ALA A 169 5.20 -53.80 -14.22
C ALA A 169 5.83 -53.54 -12.85
N ASP A 170 6.91 -54.27 -12.56
CA ASP A 170 7.68 -54.14 -11.33
C ASP A 170 9.19 -54.16 -11.64
N ASN A 171 10.00 -53.60 -10.74
CA ASN A 171 11.46 -53.51 -10.87
C ASN A 171 11.95 -52.93 -12.22
N VAL A 172 11.26 -51.91 -12.72
CA VAL A 172 11.56 -51.26 -14.00
C VAL A 172 12.71 -50.27 -13.82
N PRO A 173 13.86 -50.45 -14.51
CA PRO A 173 14.91 -49.43 -14.52
C PRO A 173 14.39 -48.15 -15.19
N GLY A 174 14.63 -47.01 -14.53
CA GLY A 174 14.25 -45.70 -15.05
C GLY A 174 15.22 -45.16 -16.11
N PRO A 175 14.82 -44.08 -16.82
CA PRO A 175 13.59 -43.34 -16.62
C PRO A 175 12.35 -44.05 -17.20
N VAL A 176 11.18 -43.79 -16.59
CA VAL A 176 9.87 -44.26 -17.12
C VAL A 176 9.17 -43.08 -17.76
N GLU A 177 8.65 -43.25 -18.98
CA GLU A 177 8.11 -42.15 -19.78
C GLU A 177 6.70 -42.44 -20.30
N PHE A 178 5.80 -41.48 -20.11
CA PHE A 178 4.39 -41.54 -20.45
C PHE A 178 4.03 -40.47 -21.48
N GLY A 179 3.19 -40.81 -22.45
CA GLY A 179 2.78 -39.88 -23.51
C GLY A 179 1.37 -40.17 -23.99
N THR A 180 0.89 -39.38 -24.95
CA THR A 180 -0.32 -39.70 -25.73
C THR A 180 0.04 -39.77 -27.21
N LEU A 181 -0.82 -40.40 -28.01
CA LEU A 181 -0.66 -40.47 -29.47
C LEU A 181 -0.56 -39.08 -30.13
N ASN A 182 -1.20 -38.07 -29.53
CA ASN A 182 -1.27 -36.70 -30.03
C ASN A 182 -0.32 -35.73 -29.30
N GLY A 183 0.40 -36.19 -28.28
CA GLY A 183 1.20 -35.33 -27.40
C GLY A 183 2.32 -34.57 -28.12
N SER A 184 2.85 -35.13 -29.21
CA SER A 184 3.93 -34.55 -30.00
C SER A 184 3.46 -33.74 -31.23
N LEU A 185 2.15 -33.61 -31.46
CA LEU A 185 1.64 -32.87 -32.61
C LEU A 185 1.86 -31.36 -32.43
N ALA A 186 2.41 -30.73 -33.46
CA ALA A 186 2.71 -29.29 -33.49
C ALA A 186 1.45 -28.42 -33.69
N THR A 187 0.30 -29.01 -34.01
CA THR A 187 -0.96 -28.32 -34.32
C THR A 187 -1.84 -28.09 -33.09
N ALA A 188 -2.99 -27.44 -33.28
CA ALA A 188 -4.02 -27.29 -32.25
C ALA A 188 -4.56 -28.68 -31.86
N VAL A 189 -4.24 -29.11 -30.65
CA VAL A 189 -4.71 -30.36 -30.04
C VAL A 189 -5.63 -29.98 -28.89
N ALA A 190 -6.79 -30.64 -28.79
CA ALA A 190 -7.66 -30.41 -27.65
C ALA A 190 -6.91 -30.78 -26.36
N PRO A 191 -6.97 -29.97 -25.28
CA PRO A 191 -6.20 -30.28 -24.07
C PRO A 191 -6.46 -31.69 -23.51
N THR A 192 -7.66 -32.23 -23.70
CA THR A 192 -8.07 -33.59 -23.29
C THR A 192 -7.35 -34.71 -24.04
N ASP A 193 -6.69 -34.42 -25.17
CA ASP A 193 -5.85 -35.36 -25.91
C ASP A 193 -4.37 -35.33 -25.48
N LEU A 194 -4.00 -34.39 -24.59
CA LEU A 194 -2.65 -34.24 -24.05
C LEU A 194 -2.48 -35.05 -22.76
N VAL A 195 -1.22 -35.17 -22.29
CA VAL A 195 -0.95 -35.81 -21.00
C VAL A 195 -1.37 -34.87 -19.87
N GLY A 196 -2.34 -35.30 -19.07
CA GLY A 196 -2.76 -34.60 -17.85
C GLY A 196 -1.91 -35.04 -16.66
N VAL A 197 -1.01 -34.19 -16.17
CA VAL A 197 -0.24 -34.43 -14.95
C VAL A 197 -1.07 -34.06 -13.73
N CYS A 198 -1.18 -34.97 -12.78
CA CYS A 198 -1.87 -34.75 -11.52
C CYS A 198 -1.00 -33.95 -10.55
N VAL A 199 -1.37 -32.71 -10.26
CA VAL A 199 -0.71 -31.80 -9.32
C VAL A 199 -1.35 -31.95 -7.93
N PRO A 200 -0.54 -32.10 -6.86
CA PRO A 200 -1.05 -32.22 -5.50
C PRO A 200 -1.89 -31.01 -5.07
N ALA A 201 -2.67 -31.18 -4.02
CA ALA A 201 -3.47 -30.12 -3.44
C ALA A 201 -2.60 -29.01 -2.85
N ASP A 202 -3.08 -27.76 -2.96
CA ASP A 202 -2.50 -26.59 -2.31
C ASP A 202 -3.62 -25.72 -1.70
N SER A 203 -3.26 -24.57 -1.10
CA SER A 203 -4.23 -23.65 -0.48
C SER A 203 -5.30 -23.14 -1.45
N THR A 204 -4.99 -23.09 -2.75
CA THR A 204 -5.86 -22.61 -3.82
C THR A 204 -6.67 -23.75 -4.43
N TYR A 205 -6.04 -24.89 -4.69
CA TYR A 205 -6.62 -26.10 -5.28
C TYR A 205 -6.68 -27.20 -4.22
N ARG A 206 -7.66 -27.13 -3.31
CA ARG A 206 -7.77 -28.04 -2.15
C ARG A 206 -7.91 -29.53 -2.51
N ASN A 207 -8.37 -29.84 -3.73
CA ASN A 207 -8.50 -31.21 -4.23
C ASN A 207 -7.38 -31.60 -5.22
N GLY A 208 -6.39 -30.72 -5.41
CA GLY A 208 -5.42 -30.82 -6.49
C GLY A 208 -5.98 -30.37 -7.83
N ARG A 209 -5.11 -30.36 -8.84
CA ARG A 209 -5.46 -29.99 -10.21
C ARG A 209 -4.79 -30.92 -11.21
N ILE A 210 -5.35 -31.02 -12.40
CA ILE A 210 -4.73 -31.67 -13.54
C ILE A 210 -4.19 -30.58 -14.45
N ARG A 211 -2.91 -30.70 -14.81
CA ARG A 211 -2.24 -29.79 -15.72
C ARG A 211 -1.84 -30.52 -16.98
N TYR A 212 -2.27 -30.01 -18.11
CA TYR A 212 -2.07 -30.64 -19.41
C TYR A 212 -0.77 -30.16 -20.05
N TYR A 213 0.04 -31.09 -20.50
CA TYR A 213 1.33 -30.82 -21.11
C TYR A 213 1.43 -31.46 -22.50
N ARG A 214 2.06 -30.73 -23.42
CA ARG A 214 2.53 -31.29 -24.69
C ARG A 214 3.76 -32.15 -24.44
N GLY A 215 4.08 -33.02 -25.39
CA GLY A 215 5.16 -33.99 -25.31
C GLY A 215 4.84 -35.13 -24.34
N THR A 216 5.84 -35.54 -23.58
CA THR A 216 5.78 -36.69 -22.67
C THR A 216 6.15 -36.28 -21.25
N ILE A 217 5.78 -37.13 -20.28
CA ILE A 217 6.08 -36.96 -18.87
C ILE A 217 6.94 -38.12 -18.41
N ARG A 218 8.11 -37.78 -17.88
CA ARG A 218 9.15 -38.71 -17.46
C ARG A 218 9.28 -38.72 -15.94
N ALA A 219 9.19 -39.90 -15.35
CA ALA A 219 9.60 -40.17 -13.99
C ALA A 219 11.10 -40.47 -13.96
N VAL A 220 11.83 -39.74 -13.10
CA VAL A 220 13.28 -39.90 -12.90
C VAL A 220 13.62 -39.65 -11.43
N ASN A 221 14.77 -40.14 -10.95
CA ASN A 221 15.33 -39.73 -9.67
C ASN A 221 16.49 -38.76 -9.89
N ASP A 222 16.67 -37.78 -9.01
CA ASP A 222 17.87 -36.95 -9.02
C ASP A 222 19.12 -37.70 -8.52
N GLY A 223 20.27 -37.03 -8.52
CA GLY A 223 21.54 -37.58 -8.03
C GLY A 223 21.49 -38.06 -6.58
N ASN A 224 20.55 -37.59 -5.76
CA ASN A 224 20.37 -38.00 -4.37
C ASN A 224 19.27 -39.06 -4.21
N GLY A 225 18.67 -39.53 -5.31
CA GLY A 225 17.58 -40.50 -5.27
C GLY A 225 16.21 -39.88 -4.99
N ASN A 226 16.05 -38.56 -4.99
CA ASN A 226 14.73 -37.94 -4.80
C ASN A 226 13.86 -38.10 -6.04
N LYS A 227 12.54 -38.23 -5.84
CA LYS A 227 11.56 -38.35 -6.93
C LYS A 227 11.46 -37.03 -7.70
N ARG A 228 11.56 -37.10 -9.03
CA ARG A 228 11.41 -35.95 -9.93
C ARG A 228 10.48 -36.32 -11.08
N THR A 229 9.66 -35.35 -11.49
CA THR A 229 8.85 -35.44 -12.70
C THR A 229 9.37 -34.42 -13.71
N VAL A 230 9.58 -34.85 -14.95
CA VAL A 230 10.12 -34.02 -16.03
C VAL A 230 9.16 -34.05 -17.21
N ASN A 231 8.80 -32.88 -17.74
CA ASN A 231 8.16 -32.80 -19.05
C ASN A 231 9.24 -32.74 -20.14
N VAL A 232 9.16 -33.66 -21.10
CA VAL A 232 10.03 -33.72 -22.27
C VAL A 232 9.20 -33.27 -23.47
N VAL A 233 9.56 -32.13 -24.05
CA VAL A 233 8.67 -31.44 -25.00
C VAL A 233 9.48 -30.70 -26.06
N ASN A 234 8.95 -30.61 -27.28
CA ASN A 234 9.57 -29.81 -28.32
C ASN A 234 9.68 -28.34 -27.89
N ILE A 235 10.80 -27.69 -28.20
CA ILE A 235 11.07 -26.32 -27.71
C ILE A 235 9.99 -25.31 -28.11
N GLU A 236 9.39 -25.42 -29.30
CA GLU A 236 8.32 -24.50 -29.72
C GLU A 236 7.01 -24.75 -28.97
N SER A 237 6.72 -26.02 -28.65
CA SER A 237 5.58 -26.39 -27.80
C SER A 237 5.76 -25.95 -26.35
N TYR A 238 7.01 -25.96 -25.85
CA TYR A 238 7.34 -25.40 -24.55
C TYR A 238 7.05 -23.89 -24.50
N LEU A 239 7.46 -23.15 -25.53
CA LEU A 239 7.26 -21.70 -25.60
C LEU A 239 5.79 -21.27 -25.61
N ARG A 240 4.88 -22.09 -26.16
CA ARG A 240 3.42 -21.85 -26.06
C ARG A 240 2.92 -21.78 -24.62
N GLY A 241 3.58 -22.49 -23.69
CA GLY A 241 3.28 -22.46 -22.27
C GLY A 241 4.07 -21.42 -21.46
N VAL A 242 5.09 -20.79 -22.07
CA VAL A 242 5.96 -19.77 -21.42
C VAL A 242 5.61 -18.36 -21.87
N VAL A 243 5.61 -18.08 -23.18
CA VAL A 243 5.45 -16.71 -23.71
C VAL A 243 4.21 -15.99 -23.18
N PRO A 244 3.00 -16.58 -23.14
CA PRO A 244 1.82 -15.89 -22.59
C PRO A 244 1.84 -15.72 -21.06
N ARG A 245 2.82 -16.31 -20.36
CA ARG A 245 3.00 -16.22 -18.91
C ARG A 245 4.08 -15.23 -18.51
N GLU A 246 5.03 -15.00 -19.39
CA GLU A 246 6.00 -13.92 -19.26
C GLU A 246 5.37 -12.61 -19.72
N SER A 247 4.96 -12.51 -20.99
CA SER A 247 4.36 -11.31 -21.56
C SER A 247 2.87 -11.50 -21.85
N PRO A 248 1.97 -10.57 -21.43
CA PRO A 248 0.55 -10.66 -21.71
C PRO A 248 0.25 -10.79 -23.21
N ALA A 249 -0.41 -11.87 -23.62
CA ALA A 249 -0.67 -12.14 -25.03
C ALA A 249 -1.51 -11.03 -25.73
N GLY A 250 -2.38 -10.35 -24.98
CA GLY A 250 -3.16 -9.21 -25.47
C GLY A 250 -2.33 -7.99 -25.89
N TRP A 251 -1.06 -7.93 -25.52
CA TRP A 251 -0.14 -6.91 -26.04
C TRP A 251 0.06 -7.02 -27.54
N GLY A 252 -0.11 -8.20 -28.12
CA GLY A 252 0.00 -8.42 -29.56
C GLY A 252 -0.92 -7.52 -30.39
N ASP A 253 -2.09 -7.15 -29.84
CA ASP A 253 -3.11 -6.35 -30.53
C ASP A 253 -2.93 -4.84 -30.33
N GLN A 254 -2.05 -4.43 -29.40
CA GLN A 254 -1.86 -3.01 -29.07
C GLN A 254 -1.22 -2.21 -30.21
N ALA A 255 -1.55 -0.92 -30.24
CA ALA A 255 -1.05 0.04 -31.23
C ALA A 255 -1.21 -0.46 -32.69
N GLY A 256 -2.38 -0.99 -33.02
CA GLY A 256 -2.67 -1.52 -34.35
C GLY A 256 -1.90 -2.79 -34.70
N GLY A 257 -1.52 -3.59 -33.70
CA GLY A 257 -0.77 -4.84 -33.89
C GLY A 257 0.76 -4.70 -33.77
N LEU A 258 1.28 -3.50 -33.54
CA LEU A 258 2.72 -3.27 -33.35
C LEU A 258 3.27 -4.00 -32.12
N GLY A 259 2.47 -4.16 -31.07
CA GLY A 259 2.88 -4.87 -29.85
C GLY A 259 3.25 -6.35 -30.09
N MET A 260 2.87 -6.93 -31.24
CA MET A 260 3.34 -8.26 -31.65
C MET A 260 4.88 -8.35 -31.75
N ASN A 261 5.58 -7.25 -32.04
CA ASN A 261 7.05 -7.24 -32.02
C ASN A 261 7.63 -7.49 -30.62
N ALA A 262 6.95 -7.05 -29.56
CA ALA A 262 7.36 -7.38 -28.19
C ALA A 262 7.22 -8.88 -27.92
N LEU A 263 6.11 -9.50 -28.35
CA LEU A 263 5.91 -10.95 -28.19
C LEU A 263 6.92 -11.78 -28.99
N ARG A 264 7.29 -11.35 -30.21
CA ARG A 264 8.34 -12.00 -31.01
C ARG A 264 9.71 -11.90 -30.34
N ALA A 265 10.08 -10.74 -29.82
CA ALA A 265 11.32 -10.56 -29.07
C ALA A 265 11.33 -11.44 -27.80
N GLN A 266 10.21 -11.49 -27.07
CA GLN A 266 10.05 -12.36 -25.90
C GLN A 266 10.19 -13.84 -26.28
N ALA A 267 9.61 -14.29 -27.41
CA ALA A 267 9.73 -15.67 -27.86
C ALA A 267 11.19 -16.06 -28.16
N VAL A 268 11.94 -15.22 -28.85
CA VAL A 268 13.38 -15.44 -29.16
C VAL A 268 14.23 -15.42 -27.89
N ALA A 269 13.99 -14.47 -26.98
CA ALA A 269 14.64 -14.42 -25.68
C ALA A 269 14.34 -15.67 -24.84
N ALA A 270 13.06 -16.08 -24.78
CA ALA A 270 12.67 -17.25 -24.01
C ALA A 270 13.29 -18.54 -24.59
N ARG A 271 13.34 -18.68 -25.92
CA ARG A 271 13.96 -19.82 -26.62
C ARG A 271 15.46 -19.91 -26.33
N SER A 272 16.16 -18.79 -26.46
CA SER A 272 17.61 -18.72 -26.28
C SER A 272 17.99 -19.03 -24.84
N TYR A 273 17.28 -18.42 -23.88
CA TYR A 273 17.42 -18.71 -22.44
C TYR A 273 17.26 -20.20 -22.18
N ALA A 274 16.10 -20.78 -22.50
CA ALA A 274 15.76 -22.16 -22.22
C ALA A 274 16.76 -23.17 -22.85
N THR A 275 17.24 -22.87 -24.05
CA THR A 275 18.21 -23.71 -24.77
C THR A 275 19.61 -23.65 -24.15
N SER A 276 20.01 -22.48 -23.62
CA SER A 276 21.30 -22.28 -22.96
C SER A 276 21.39 -22.92 -21.56
N GLU A 277 20.24 -23.13 -20.90
CA GLU A 277 20.22 -23.63 -19.52
C GLU A 277 20.71 -25.08 -19.39
N THR A 278 21.46 -25.36 -18.32
CA THR A 278 21.87 -26.72 -17.93
C THR A 278 21.84 -26.82 -16.40
N ARG A 279 20.63 -26.82 -15.83
CA ARG A 279 20.45 -26.73 -14.36
C ARG A 279 20.60 -28.04 -13.62
N TYR A 280 20.18 -29.14 -14.23
CA TYR A 280 20.14 -30.44 -13.59
C TYR A 280 20.68 -31.51 -14.53
N SER A 281 21.24 -32.58 -13.97
CA SER A 281 21.68 -33.75 -14.76
C SER A 281 20.53 -34.46 -15.48
N TYR A 282 19.28 -34.25 -15.03
CA TYR A 282 18.07 -34.90 -15.55
C TYR A 282 17.09 -33.94 -16.24
N ALA A 283 17.33 -32.62 -16.17
CA ALA A 283 16.48 -31.59 -16.76
C ALA A 283 17.28 -30.32 -17.09
N LYS A 284 17.04 -29.70 -18.25
CA LYS A 284 17.67 -28.42 -18.61
C LYS A 284 17.20 -27.27 -17.72
N THR A 285 15.89 -27.22 -17.44
CA THR A 285 15.23 -26.08 -16.79
C THR A 285 14.15 -26.53 -15.79
N CYS A 286 13.42 -25.57 -15.21
CA CYS A 286 12.30 -25.76 -14.27
C CYS A 286 11.10 -24.89 -14.65
N ASP A 287 9.93 -25.15 -14.05
CA ASP A 287 8.63 -24.55 -14.39
C ASP A 287 8.23 -23.32 -13.57
N THR A 288 9.16 -22.75 -12.80
CA THR A 288 8.92 -21.62 -11.89
C THR A 288 9.70 -20.37 -12.30
N GLN A 289 9.47 -19.27 -11.57
CA GLN A 289 10.17 -17.98 -11.76
C GLN A 289 11.69 -18.06 -11.53
N ASP A 290 12.20 -19.13 -10.88
CA ASP A 290 13.65 -19.38 -10.81
C ASP A 290 14.25 -19.63 -12.20
N CYS A 291 13.41 -20.07 -13.14
CA CYS A 291 13.72 -20.38 -14.53
C CYS A 291 12.84 -19.52 -15.46
N GLN A 292 11.70 -20.06 -15.89
CA GLN A 292 10.66 -19.40 -16.67
C GLN A 292 9.32 -19.97 -16.23
N VAL A 293 8.28 -19.15 -16.22
CA VAL A 293 6.95 -19.57 -15.80
C VAL A 293 6.34 -20.47 -16.88
N TYR A 294 6.47 -21.79 -16.71
CA TYR A 294 5.95 -22.79 -17.64
C TYR A 294 4.72 -23.49 -17.07
N LEU A 295 3.53 -23.11 -17.54
CA LEU A 295 2.29 -23.66 -17.01
C LEU A 295 1.69 -24.80 -17.85
N GLY A 296 2.31 -25.19 -18.96
CA GLY A 296 1.73 -26.17 -19.89
C GLY A 296 0.57 -25.58 -20.71
N ALA A 297 -0.24 -26.46 -21.30
CA ALA A 297 -1.24 -26.10 -22.31
C ALA A 297 -2.61 -25.71 -21.72
N ALA A 298 -3.02 -26.36 -20.63
CA ALA A 298 -4.32 -26.14 -19.98
C ALA A 298 -4.32 -26.64 -18.52
N SER A 299 -5.34 -26.28 -17.74
CA SER A 299 -5.53 -26.79 -16.38
C SER A 299 -7.01 -27.01 -16.04
N ARG A 300 -7.31 -28.03 -15.22
CA ARG A 300 -8.61 -28.17 -14.53
C ARG A 300 -8.44 -28.64 -13.09
N THR A 301 -9.42 -28.37 -12.24
CA THR A 301 -9.46 -28.98 -10.89
C THR A 301 -9.72 -30.48 -11.01
N VAL A 302 -9.14 -31.29 -10.11
CA VAL A 302 -9.48 -32.72 -10.03
C VAL A 302 -10.98 -32.86 -9.78
N GLY A 303 -11.64 -33.71 -10.56
CA GLY A 303 -13.10 -33.90 -10.56
C GLY A 303 -13.89 -32.93 -11.47
N GLY A 304 -13.28 -31.85 -11.97
CA GLY A 304 -13.89 -31.02 -13.01
C GLY A 304 -13.76 -31.65 -14.40
N SER A 305 -14.64 -31.31 -15.33
CA SER A 305 -14.64 -31.87 -16.71
C SER A 305 -14.07 -30.93 -17.78
N THR A 306 -13.96 -29.63 -17.50
CA THR A 306 -13.62 -28.62 -18.52
C THR A 306 -12.26 -27.99 -18.24
N PRO A 307 -11.24 -28.22 -19.10
CA PRO A 307 -9.95 -27.54 -19.01
C PRO A 307 -10.02 -26.06 -19.38
N ALA A 308 -9.40 -25.20 -18.57
CA ALA A 308 -9.09 -23.82 -18.93
C ALA A 308 -7.78 -23.79 -19.75
N ILE A 309 -7.86 -23.29 -20.98
CA ILE A 309 -6.71 -23.18 -21.89
C ILE A 309 -5.76 -22.09 -21.37
N LEU A 310 -4.46 -22.39 -21.36
CA LEU A 310 -3.40 -21.48 -20.92
C LEU A 310 -2.53 -20.97 -22.07
N GLU A 311 -2.56 -21.61 -23.23
CA GLU A 311 -1.95 -21.09 -24.46
C GLU A 311 -2.82 -19.97 -25.07
N ASP A 312 -2.21 -19.06 -25.82
CA ASP A 312 -2.94 -17.97 -26.50
C ASP A 312 -2.50 -17.87 -27.97
N PRO A 313 -3.43 -17.84 -28.94
CA PRO A 313 -3.11 -17.76 -30.37
C PRO A 313 -2.21 -16.58 -30.77
N ARG A 314 -2.27 -15.45 -30.05
CA ARG A 314 -1.43 -14.27 -30.35
C ARG A 314 0.03 -14.53 -29.99
N SER A 315 0.27 -15.11 -28.82
CA SER A 315 1.62 -15.54 -28.43
C SER A 315 2.12 -16.70 -29.28
N ASP A 316 1.22 -17.62 -29.68
CA ASP A 316 1.56 -18.74 -30.56
C ASP A 316 2.02 -18.27 -31.95
N ARG A 317 1.35 -17.25 -32.48
CA ARG A 317 1.78 -16.58 -33.72
C ARG A 317 3.22 -16.05 -33.59
N ALA A 318 3.56 -15.38 -32.50
CA ALA A 318 4.90 -14.87 -32.27
C ALA A 318 5.96 -15.98 -32.17
N VAL A 319 5.62 -17.09 -31.50
CA VAL A 319 6.48 -18.30 -31.43
C VAL A 319 6.71 -18.86 -32.84
N THR A 320 5.65 -19.05 -33.61
CA THR A 320 5.69 -19.62 -34.97
C THR A 320 6.48 -18.74 -35.95
N GLU A 321 6.27 -17.42 -35.93
CA GLU A 321 6.97 -16.47 -36.80
C GLU A 321 8.45 -16.31 -36.46
N THR A 322 8.88 -16.77 -35.28
CA THR A 322 10.29 -16.74 -34.82
C THR A 322 10.89 -18.13 -34.59
N VAL A 323 10.27 -19.16 -35.18
CA VAL A 323 10.69 -20.56 -35.02
C VAL A 323 12.19 -20.71 -35.29
N ASN A 324 12.88 -21.47 -34.44
CA ASN A 324 14.33 -21.70 -34.53
C ASN A 324 15.23 -20.45 -34.46
N ILE A 325 14.71 -19.26 -34.18
CA ILE A 325 15.53 -18.05 -34.02
C ILE A 325 15.97 -17.91 -32.56
N VAL A 326 17.26 -17.66 -32.37
CA VAL A 326 17.93 -17.49 -31.07
C VAL A 326 18.94 -16.34 -31.10
N MET A 327 19.36 -15.87 -29.93
CA MET A 327 20.53 -15.01 -29.77
C MET A 327 21.78 -15.88 -29.59
N ARG A 328 22.88 -15.51 -30.25
CA ARG A 328 24.21 -16.10 -30.03
C ARG A 328 25.14 -15.07 -29.39
N SER A 329 25.99 -15.56 -28.49
CA SER A 329 27.10 -14.81 -27.93
C SER A 329 28.20 -14.57 -28.98
N PRO A 330 29.13 -13.62 -28.74
CA PRO A 330 30.31 -13.44 -29.59
C PRO A 330 31.14 -14.72 -29.78
N ALA A 331 31.08 -15.64 -28.81
CA ALA A 331 31.75 -16.94 -28.86
C ALA A 331 31.00 -17.99 -29.72
N GLY A 332 29.87 -17.63 -30.34
CA GLY A 332 29.07 -18.50 -31.20
C GLY A 332 28.10 -19.44 -30.47
N ALA A 333 28.17 -19.54 -29.14
CA ALA A 333 27.21 -20.31 -28.34
C ALA A 333 25.86 -19.60 -28.24
N ILE A 334 24.75 -20.35 -28.15
CA ILE A 334 23.42 -19.80 -27.85
C ILE A 334 23.49 -19.05 -26.51
N ALA A 335 23.05 -17.80 -26.52
CA ALA A 335 23.21 -16.88 -25.41
C ALA A 335 22.14 -17.11 -24.34
N ARG A 336 22.56 -16.96 -23.08
CA ARG A 336 21.65 -16.91 -21.93
C ARG A 336 21.00 -15.54 -21.85
N THR A 337 19.86 -15.40 -22.51
CA THR A 337 19.10 -14.15 -22.64
C THR A 337 18.11 -13.98 -21.48
N GLU A 338 18.61 -13.47 -20.37
CA GLU A 338 17.76 -13.11 -19.22
C GLU A 338 16.78 -11.99 -19.59
N PHE A 339 15.63 -11.96 -18.95
CA PHE A 339 14.62 -10.92 -19.14
C PHE A 339 13.89 -10.63 -17.82
N THR A 340 13.34 -9.43 -17.69
CA THR A 340 12.77 -8.87 -16.47
C THR A 340 11.43 -8.20 -16.79
N SER A 341 10.53 -8.06 -15.82
CA SER A 341 9.26 -7.35 -16.05
C SER A 341 9.51 -5.91 -16.48
N SER A 342 10.16 -5.12 -15.61
CA SER A 342 10.61 -3.75 -15.89
C SER A 342 12.01 -3.57 -15.35
N ASN A 343 12.88 -2.88 -16.10
CA ASN A 343 14.23 -2.56 -15.63
C ASN A 343 14.31 -1.18 -14.96
N GLY A 344 13.20 -0.47 -14.81
CA GLY A 344 13.17 0.83 -14.14
C GLY A 344 13.74 1.97 -14.97
N GLY A 345 13.81 1.80 -16.29
CA GLY A 345 14.27 2.81 -17.24
C GLY A 345 15.76 2.75 -17.58
N ARG A 346 16.49 1.76 -17.06
CA ARG A 346 17.87 1.44 -17.41
C ARG A 346 18.15 -0.04 -17.20
N THR A 347 18.80 -0.69 -18.16
CA THR A 347 19.28 -2.06 -17.97
C THR A 347 20.38 -2.13 -16.90
N ALA A 348 20.39 -3.19 -16.09
CA ALA A 348 21.32 -3.36 -14.96
C ALA A 348 22.79 -3.56 -15.39
N GLY A 349 23.04 -3.93 -16.65
CA GLY A 349 24.39 -4.22 -17.15
C GLY A 349 24.87 -5.65 -16.85
N GLY A 350 26.19 -5.86 -16.89
CA GLY A 350 26.85 -7.16 -16.74
C GLY A 350 27.27 -7.76 -18.09
N THR A 351 26.68 -8.89 -18.47
CA THR A 351 26.90 -9.51 -19.80
C THR A 351 26.48 -8.58 -20.94
N PHE A 352 25.37 -7.86 -20.75
CA PHE A 352 24.86 -6.85 -21.67
C PHE A 352 25.18 -5.46 -21.11
N SER A 353 25.20 -4.43 -21.94
CA SER A 353 25.52 -3.08 -21.47
C SER A 353 24.43 -2.49 -20.60
N ALA A 354 24.83 -1.66 -19.63
CA ALA A 354 23.94 -0.77 -18.90
C ALA A 354 23.59 0.43 -19.79
N LYS A 355 22.30 0.59 -20.12
CA LYS A 355 21.81 1.59 -21.07
C LYS A 355 20.43 2.08 -20.66
N THR A 356 20.16 3.36 -20.88
CA THR A 356 18.83 3.93 -20.74
C THR A 356 17.85 3.19 -21.64
N ASP A 357 16.70 2.85 -21.08
CA ASP A 357 15.63 2.11 -21.76
C ASP A 357 14.37 2.98 -21.87
N ASP A 358 14.35 3.83 -22.90
CA ASP A 358 13.22 4.73 -23.17
C ASP A 358 11.91 3.97 -23.43
N GLY A 359 12.02 2.75 -23.96
CA GLY A 359 10.89 1.84 -24.10
C GLY A 359 10.25 1.53 -22.74
N ASP A 360 11.05 1.21 -21.72
CA ASP A 360 10.54 0.87 -20.39
C ASP A 360 9.93 2.10 -19.71
N VAL A 361 10.59 3.26 -19.84
CA VAL A 361 10.14 4.54 -19.27
C VAL A 361 8.75 4.93 -19.77
N ILE A 362 8.47 4.71 -21.07
CA ILE A 362 7.20 5.11 -21.70
C ILE A 362 6.11 4.04 -21.63
N ALA A 363 6.46 2.77 -21.46
CA ALA A 363 5.52 1.65 -21.57
C ALA A 363 4.60 1.53 -20.37
N ASP A 364 5.18 1.46 -19.17
CA ASP A 364 4.39 1.38 -17.95
C ASP A 364 5.05 2.13 -16.82
N ALA A 365 4.56 3.36 -16.71
CA ALA A 365 4.78 4.21 -15.60
C ALA A 365 4.08 3.69 -14.33
N GLN A 366 3.99 2.41 -13.96
CA GLN A 366 3.67 1.92 -12.60
C GLN A 366 4.84 1.13 -12.03
N LEU A 367 5.48 0.34 -12.88
CA LEU A 367 6.63 -0.47 -12.52
C LEU A 367 7.92 0.34 -12.45
N GLN A 368 7.92 1.53 -13.03
CA GLN A 368 9.06 2.44 -13.04
C GLN A 368 9.46 2.92 -11.64
N SER A 369 8.55 3.03 -10.65
CA SER A 369 8.91 3.54 -9.31
C SER A 369 8.06 2.92 -8.21
N TRP A 370 8.67 2.63 -7.07
CA TRP A 370 8.01 2.04 -5.91
C TRP A 370 8.62 2.55 -4.60
N ALA A 371 7.86 2.45 -3.52
CA ALA A 371 8.30 2.82 -2.17
C ALA A 371 7.89 1.76 -1.16
N ARG A 372 8.72 1.55 -0.13
CA ARG A 372 8.47 0.66 1.01
C ARG A 372 8.95 1.32 2.30
N ILE A 373 8.36 0.92 3.41
CA ILE A 373 8.79 1.31 4.76
C ILE A 373 9.16 0.04 5.51
N ILE A 374 10.38 -0.01 6.05
CA ILE A 374 10.88 -1.12 6.85
C ILE A 374 11.14 -0.60 8.26
N THR A 375 10.51 -1.19 9.27
CA THR A 375 10.66 -0.69 10.64
C THR A 375 12.06 -0.95 11.19
N ALA A 376 12.56 -0.07 12.06
CA ALA A 376 13.82 -0.30 12.75
C ALA A 376 13.78 -1.61 13.56
N THR A 377 12.63 -1.91 14.16
CA THR A 377 12.40 -3.17 14.90
C THR A 377 12.61 -4.40 14.03
N ASP A 378 12.06 -4.41 12.81
CA ASP A 378 12.22 -5.54 11.90
C ASP A 378 13.67 -5.69 11.45
N ILE A 379 14.35 -4.58 11.14
CA ILE A 379 15.78 -4.59 10.78
C ILE A 379 16.62 -5.16 11.92
N GLN A 380 16.39 -4.70 13.16
CA GLN A 380 17.10 -5.19 14.35
C GLN A 380 16.79 -6.68 14.61
N LYS A 381 15.56 -7.13 14.37
CA LYS A 381 15.19 -8.55 14.49
C LYS A 381 15.90 -9.41 13.46
N LYS A 382 16.03 -8.93 12.22
CA LYS A 382 16.70 -9.65 11.14
C LYS A 382 18.23 -9.62 11.28
N TYR A 383 18.78 -8.55 11.83
CA TYR A 383 20.21 -8.33 12.02
C TYR A 383 20.54 -8.04 13.50
N PRO A 384 20.35 -9.00 14.43
CA PRO A 384 20.45 -8.75 15.87
C PRO A 384 21.84 -8.29 16.34
N THR A 385 22.89 -8.55 15.54
CA THR A 385 24.27 -8.17 15.86
C THR A 385 24.54 -6.66 15.78
N ILE A 386 23.66 -5.87 15.16
CA ILE A 386 23.87 -4.40 15.05
C ILE A 386 23.48 -3.65 16.32
N GLY A 387 22.69 -4.24 17.22
CA GLY A 387 22.11 -3.52 18.35
C GLY A 387 20.99 -2.57 17.91
N VAL A 388 20.99 -1.32 18.38
CA VAL A 388 19.99 -0.31 17.97
C VAL A 388 20.39 0.27 16.61
N LEU A 389 19.45 0.29 15.65
CA LEU A 389 19.70 0.82 14.30
C LEU A 389 20.07 2.31 14.35
N THR A 390 21.12 2.70 13.63
CA THR A 390 21.54 4.11 13.50
C THR A 390 21.49 4.60 12.05
N SER A 391 21.86 3.78 11.07
CA SER A 391 21.77 4.14 9.66
C SER A 391 21.68 2.93 8.73
N VAL A 392 21.11 3.16 7.55
CA VAL A 392 21.21 2.27 6.39
C VAL A 392 21.68 3.12 5.21
N VAL A 393 22.77 2.72 4.57
CA VAL A 393 23.39 3.44 3.47
C VAL A 393 23.64 2.47 2.32
N THR A 394 23.25 2.86 1.11
CA THR A 394 23.50 2.10 -0.11
C THR A 394 24.74 2.61 -0.84
N THR A 395 25.41 1.71 -1.57
CA THR A 395 26.37 2.07 -2.62
C THR A 395 25.85 1.58 -3.95
N HIS A 396 26.20 2.26 -5.03
CA HIS A 396 25.61 2.04 -6.35
C HIS A 396 26.66 1.71 -7.42
N ASP A 397 26.22 1.15 -8.55
CA ASP A 397 27.08 0.70 -9.65
C ASP A 397 27.78 1.83 -10.41
N GLY A 398 27.31 3.07 -10.30
CA GLY A 398 27.88 4.24 -10.97
C GLY A 398 27.54 4.34 -12.45
N LEU A 399 26.57 3.57 -12.94
CA LEU A 399 26.23 3.45 -14.36
C LEU A 399 25.07 4.36 -14.79
N GLY A 400 24.74 5.37 -13.97
CA GLY A 400 23.73 6.40 -14.25
C GLY A 400 22.29 6.04 -13.84
N GLY A 401 21.41 7.03 -13.98
CA GLY A 401 20.03 7.01 -13.46
C GLY A 401 19.92 7.60 -12.04
N GLU A 402 18.74 7.52 -11.43
CA GLU A 402 18.56 7.94 -10.03
C GLU A 402 19.49 7.16 -9.08
N TRP A 403 20.00 7.86 -8.07
CA TRP A 403 20.99 7.38 -7.10
C TRP A 403 22.30 6.88 -7.71
N ASN A 404 22.56 7.22 -8.98
CA ASN A 404 23.68 6.73 -9.76
C ASN A 404 23.67 5.20 -9.97
N GLY A 405 22.47 4.60 -10.00
CA GLY A 405 22.23 3.26 -10.52
C GLY A 405 21.81 2.19 -9.52
N TYR A 406 22.06 0.92 -9.84
CA TYR A 406 21.62 -0.22 -9.03
C TYR A 406 22.41 -0.32 -7.73
N ALA A 407 21.74 -0.67 -6.63
CA ALA A 407 22.39 -0.88 -5.34
C ALA A 407 23.31 -2.11 -5.42
N THR A 408 24.59 -1.90 -5.14
CA THR A 408 25.63 -2.95 -5.11
C THR A 408 25.85 -3.46 -3.70
N SER A 409 25.77 -2.58 -2.70
CA SER A 409 25.92 -2.89 -1.28
C SER A 409 24.96 -2.06 -0.43
N VAL A 410 24.56 -2.62 0.71
CA VAL A 410 23.75 -1.99 1.75
C VAL A 410 24.48 -2.17 3.07
N THR A 411 24.93 -1.06 3.67
CA THR A 411 25.60 -1.03 4.95
C THR A 411 24.59 -0.62 6.02
N ILE A 412 24.33 -1.55 6.95
CA ILE A 412 23.39 -1.41 8.05
C ILE A 412 24.22 -1.21 9.32
N THR A 413 24.17 -0.02 9.89
CA THR A 413 24.93 0.36 11.07
C THR A 413 24.01 0.43 12.27
N GLY A 414 24.46 -0.13 13.39
CA GLY A 414 23.83 0.07 14.68
C GLY A 414 24.85 0.32 15.78
N THR A 415 24.37 0.50 17.00
CA THR A 415 25.19 0.86 18.17
C THR A 415 26.21 -0.21 18.56
N ALA A 416 25.98 -1.48 18.21
CA ALA A 416 26.83 -2.61 18.60
C ALA A 416 27.65 -3.18 17.44
N GLY A 417 27.34 -2.82 16.19
CA GLY A 417 28.03 -3.38 15.03
C GLY A 417 27.47 -2.94 13.70
N VAL A 418 28.08 -3.47 12.64
CA VAL A 418 27.75 -3.19 11.24
C VAL A 418 27.50 -4.51 10.52
N VAL A 419 26.45 -4.55 9.70
CA VAL A 419 26.18 -5.64 8.77
C VAL A 419 26.17 -5.08 7.35
N THR A 420 26.89 -5.73 6.44
CA THR A 420 26.88 -5.38 5.01
C THR A 420 26.19 -6.48 4.22
N ARG A 421 25.25 -6.10 3.37
CA ARG A 421 24.54 -6.99 2.44
C ARG A 421 24.81 -6.56 1.02
N LYS A 422 24.83 -7.49 0.06
CA LYS A 422 24.75 -7.09 -1.35
C LYS A 422 23.37 -6.50 -1.62
N GLY A 423 23.26 -5.56 -2.56
CA GLY A 423 21.96 -4.96 -2.89
C GLY A 423 20.89 -5.98 -3.28
N TRP A 424 21.30 -7.07 -3.96
CA TRP A 424 20.43 -8.21 -4.30
C TRP A 424 19.96 -9.00 -3.08
N ASP A 425 20.86 -9.25 -2.12
CA ASP A 425 20.52 -10.02 -0.91
C ASP A 425 19.56 -9.20 -0.05
N PHE A 426 19.80 -7.89 0.11
CA PHE A 426 18.90 -7.00 0.83
C PHE A 426 17.53 -6.89 0.14
N ARG A 427 17.49 -6.90 -1.20
CA ARG A 427 16.23 -7.01 -1.96
C ARG A 427 15.46 -8.29 -1.59
N GLY A 428 16.13 -9.44 -1.57
CA GLY A 428 15.52 -10.70 -1.17
C GLY A 428 15.13 -10.74 0.31
N ASP A 429 15.87 -10.03 1.17
CA ASP A 429 15.61 -9.98 2.60
C ASP A 429 14.28 -9.31 2.97
N TRP A 430 13.79 -8.41 2.12
CA TRP A 430 12.59 -7.59 2.35
C TRP A 430 11.56 -7.67 1.22
N ASP A 431 11.72 -8.65 0.31
CA ASP A 431 10.87 -8.84 -0.86
C ASP A 431 10.66 -7.53 -1.67
N LEU A 432 11.76 -6.81 -1.90
CA LEU A 432 11.73 -5.58 -2.69
C LEU A 432 11.54 -5.91 -4.19
N ASN A 433 10.93 -4.98 -4.92
CA ASN A 433 10.62 -5.22 -6.33
C ASN A 433 11.87 -5.40 -7.21
N SER A 434 12.96 -4.68 -6.90
CA SER A 434 14.21 -4.72 -7.66
C SER A 434 15.42 -4.36 -6.78
N PRO A 435 16.67 -4.59 -7.25
CA PRO A 435 17.89 -4.08 -6.64
C PRO A 435 18.23 -2.61 -7.01
N TRP A 436 17.35 -1.88 -7.71
CA TRP A 436 17.55 -0.46 -7.99
C TRP A 436 16.76 0.38 -6.99
N TYR A 437 17.40 0.73 -5.89
CA TYR A 437 16.80 1.55 -4.83
C TYR A 437 17.85 2.30 -4.05
N ASP A 438 17.39 3.33 -3.33
CA ASP A 438 18.13 4.00 -2.27
C ASP A 438 17.29 4.01 -0.99
N THR A 439 17.96 4.24 0.14
CA THR A 439 17.38 4.22 1.48
C THR A 439 17.52 5.57 2.14
N SER A 440 16.44 6.06 2.73
CA SER A 440 16.46 7.20 3.63
C SER A 440 15.87 6.86 4.99
N SER A 441 16.20 7.64 6.00
CA SER A 441 15.72 7.43 7.36
C SER A 441 14.41 8.18 7.62
N ALA A 442 13.44 7.52 8.27
CA ALA A 442 12.37 8.19 8.98
C ALA A 442 12.84 8.45 10.42
N PRO A 443 13.22 9.70 10.77
CA PRO A 443 13.83 9.98 12.06
C PRO A 443 12.80 9.87 13.19
N ALA A 444 13.28 9.46 14.36
CA ALA A 444 12.55 9.67 15.61
C ALA A 444 12.29 11.16 15.84
N VAL A 445 11.26 11.45 16.63
CA VAL A 445 10.98 12.83 17.04
C VAL A 445 12.05 13.31 17.99
N ASP A 446 12.54 14.53 17.72
CA ASP A 446 13.42 15.25 18.63
C ASP A 446 12.76 15.38 20.01
N PRO A 447 13.40 14.91 21.10
CA PRO A 447 12.92 15.15 22.46
C PRO A 447 12.69 16.64 22.77
N ALA A 448 13.37 17.56 22.08
CA ALA A 448 13.16 19.00 22.18
C ALA A 448 11.96 19.51 21.36
N ALA A 449 11.34 18.69 20.52
CA ALA A 449 10.21 19.10 19.71
C ALA A 449 8.99 19.45 20.58
N PRO A 450 8.22 20.51 20.24
CA PRO A 450 7.10 20.99 21.04
C PRO A 450 6.13 19.87 21.45
N ALA A 451 5.68 19.85 22.69
CA ALA A 451 4.75 18.82 23.16
C ALA A 451 3.44 18.85 22.35
N VAL A 452 2.86 17.68 22.08
CA VAL A 452 1.61 17.52 21.34
C VAL A 452 0.61 16.74 22.20
N GLY A 453 -0.63 17.23 22.27
CA GLY A 453 -1.71 16.62 23.03
C GLY A 453 -2.24 15.34 22.38
N SER A 454 -3.28 14.75 22.97
CA SER A 454 -3.90 13.54 22.43
C SER A 454 -4.48 13.79 21.03
N ILE A 455 -4.26 12.82 20.14
CA ILE A 455 -4.76 12.85 18.77
C ILE A 455 -5.79 11.74 18.62
N LEU A 456 -6.97 12.05 18.06
CA LEU A 456 -7.90 11.04 17.56
C LEU A 456 -7.82 11.01 16.02
N PHE A 457 -7.40 9.89 15.45
CA PHE A 457 -7.41 9.68 14.00
C PHE A 457 -8.66 8.89 13.62
N VAL A 458 -9.51 9.44 12.75
CA VAL A 458 -10.73 8.80 12.25
C VAL A 458 -10.61 8.64 10.73
N GLY A 459 -10.74 7.41 10.22
CA GLY A 459 -10.52 7.12 8.80
C GLY A 459 -11.36 5.99 8.22
N ASP A 460 -11.34 5.89 6.89
CA ASP A 460 -12.04 4.86 6.11
C ASP A 460 -11.11 3.72 5.65
N SER A 461 -11.46 3.01 4.57
CA SER A 461 -10.66 1.91 4.00
C SER A 461 -9.30 2.37 3.48
N VAL A 462 -9.18 3.61 2.99
CA VAL A 462 -7.89 4.14 2.53
C VAL A 462 -6.96 4.31 3.73
N SER A 463 -7.50 4.83 4.84
CA SER A 463 -6.75 4.95 6.09
C SER A 463 -6.44 3.60 6.72
N GLU A 464 -7.40 2.66 6.73
CA GLU A 464 -7.18 1.32 7.26
C GLU A 464 -6.03 0.60 6.54
N SER A 465 -5.91 0.79 5.23
CA SER A 465 -4.86 0.19 4.42
C SER A 465 -3.42 0.62 4.79
N ILE A 466 -3.25 1.73 5.52
CA ILE A 466 -1.94 2.25 5.93
C ILE A 466 -1.60 1.99 7.40
N ALA A 467 -2.38 1.17 8.12
CA ALA A 467 -2.20 1.00 9.57
C ALA A 467 -0.79 0.53 9.95
N THR A 468 -0.18 -0.34 9.15
CA THR A 468 1.18 -0.86 9.37
C THR A 468 2.23 0.23 9.20
N GLU A 469 2.20 0.95 8.08
CA GLU A 469 3.10 2.05 7.76
C GLU A 469 2.95 3.19 8.78
N PHE A 470 1.70 3.51 9.14
CA PHE A 470 1.38 4.56 10.10
C PHE A 470 1.95 4.23 11.49
N ALA A 471 1.82 2.98 11.94
CA ALA A 471 2.41 2.51 13.19
C ALA A 471 3.94 2.54 13.17
N ALA A 472 4.57 2.39 12.00
CA ALA A 472 6.02 2.44 11.83
C ALA A 472 6.59 3.87 11.89
N VAL A 473 5.85 4.86 11.35
CA VAL A 473 6.40 6.19 11.11
C VAL A 473 5.68 7.29 11.89
N VAL A 474 4.36 7.26 12.01
CA VAL A 474 3.60 8.35 12.64
C VAL A 474 3.43 8.09 14.14
N THR A 475 3.00 6.90 14.54
CA THR A 475 2.74 6.58 15.95
C THR A 475 3.94 6.81 16.88
N PRO A 476 5.20 6.45 16.52
CA PRO A 476 6.35 6.72 17.38
C PRO A 476 6.62 8.21 17.59
N ALA A 477 6.23 9.05 16.63
CA ALA A 477 6.37 10.50 16.69
C ALA A 477 5.23 11.19 17.46
N TYR A 478 4.07 10.55 17.50
CA TYR A 478 2.84 11.03 18.10
C TYR A 478 2.23 9.92 18.99
N PRO A 479 2.87 9.57 20.12
CA PRO A 479 2.54 8.38 20.90
C PRO A 479 1.19 8.45 21.62
N THR A 480 0.60 9.65 21.78
CA THR A 480 -0.72 9.88 22.38
C THR A 480 -1.86 9.82 21.37
N LEU A 481 -1.64 9.13 20.24
CA LEU A 481 -2.61 8.97 19.16
C LEU A 481 -3.50 7.73 19.37
N THR A 482 -4.81 7.94 19.23
CA THR A 482 -5.81 6.89 19.17
C THR A 482 -6.24 6.68 17.71
N TRP A 483 -6.06 5.47 17.21
CA TRP A 483 -6.34 5.10 15.82
C TRP A 483 -7.75 4.50 15.67
N GLN A 484 -8.59 5.07 14.80
CA GLN A 484 -9.94 4.62 14.48
C GLN A 484 -10.21 4.69 12.96
N ALA A 485 -9.55 3.83 12.19
CA ALA A 485 -9.88 3.62 10.78
C ALA A 485 -10.66 2.30 10.58
N CYS A 486 -11.64 2.24 9.68
CA CYS A 486 -12.25 0.97 9.24
C CYS A 486 -12.80 1.10 7.82
N ALA A 487 -12.85 -0.01 7.08
CA ALA A 487 -13.46 -0.03 5.76
C ALA A 487 -14.96 0.33 5.77
N GLY A 488 -15.36 1.17 4.82
CA GLY A 488 -16.74 1.59 4.61
C GLY A 488 -17.25 2.73 5.50
N ARG A 489 -16.43 3.24 6.44
CA ARG A 489 -16.80 4.37 7.30
C ARG A 489 -17.08 5.62 6.50
N GLY A 490 -18.22 6.26 6.75
CA GLY A 490 -18.51 7.61 6.29
C GLY A 490 -18.42 8.64 7.43
N LEU A 491 -18.64 9.90 7.09
CA LEU A 491 -18.77 11.01 8.04
C LEU A 491 -20.00 10.81 8.94
N VAL A 492 -21.16 10.49 8.35
CA VAL A 492 -22.45 10.32 9.02
C VAL A 492 -23.25 9.18 8.38
N GLY A 493 -23.92 8.35 9.18
CA GLY A 493 -24.92 7.38 8.72
C GLY A 493 -24.38 6.10 8.06
N ALA A 494 -23.07 6.02 7.80
CA ALA A 494 -22.40 4.80 7.34
C ALA A 494 -21.55 4.20 8.48
N ASP A 495 -22.02 3.08 9.02
CA ASP A 495 -21.26 2.21 9.94
C ASP A 495 -20.17 1.43 9.18
N CYS A 496 -19.30 0.69 9.88
CA CYS A 496 -18.26 -0.07 9.20
C CYS A 496 -18.93 -1.18 8.36
N LEU A 497 -18.61 -1.25 7.06
CA LEU A 497 -19.22 -2.24 6.15
C LEU A 497 -18.65 -3.66 6.33
N SER A 498 -17.72 -3.84 7.26
CA SER A 498 -17.02 -5.10 7.51
C SER A 498 -16.75 -5.31 9.01
N THR A 499 -16.51 -6.57 9.40
CA THR A 499 -16.24 -6.93 10.81
C THR A 499 -14.97 -6.22 11.28
N VAL A 500 -15.10 -5.28 12.21
CA VAL A 500 -13.96 -4.58 12.81
C VAL A 500 -13.33 -5.38 13.94
N THR A 501 -12.00 -5.35 14.02
CA THR A 501 -11.27 -6.00 15.12
C THR A 501 -11.10 -4.99 16.25
N ALA A 502 -11.28 -5.39 17.51
CA ALA A 502 -11.04 -4.48 18.64
C ALA A 502 -9.59 -3.92 18.57
N PRO A 503 -9.36 -2.61 18.85
CA PRO A 503 -10.21 -1.67 19.58
C PRO A 503 -11.07 -0.74 18.69
N GLN A 504 -11.21 -1.03 17.39
CA GLN A 504 -12.03 -0.22 16.49
C GLN A 504 -13.52 -0.32 16.87
N ILE A 505 -14.22 0.81 16.94
CA ILE A 505 -15.66 0.85 17.23
C ILE A 505 -16.45 0.88 15.91
N ASP A 506 -17.47 0.03 15.81
CA ASP A 506 -18.41 -0.03 14.69
C ASP A 506 -19.48 1.07 14.78
N LYS A 507 -19.13 2.26 14.29
CA LYS A 507 -19.97 3.47 14.24
C LYS A 507 -19.55 4.29 13.02
N ASP A 508 -20.37 5.24 12.59
CA ASP A 508 -19.93 6.31 11.68
C ASP A 508 -18.86 7.25 12.30
N GLY A 509 -18.33 8.18 11.51
CA GLY A 509 -17.31 9.13 11.95
C GLY A 509 -17.74 9.99 13.14
N VAL A 510 -18.95 10.57 13.10
CA VAL A 510 -19.51 11.36 14.21
C VAL A 510 -19.68 10.51 15.48
N GLY A 511 -20.11 9.27 15.33
CA GLY A 511 -20.29 8.29 16.40
C GLY A 511 -18.98 7.97 17.10
N ILE A 512 -17.86 7.87 16.36
CA ILE A 512 -16.52 7.77 16.96
C ILE A 512 -16.20 8.99 17.79
N VAL A 513 -16.27 10.19 17.20
CA VAL A 513 -15.96 11.43 17.92
C VAL A 513 -16.77 11.53 19.22
N ASN A 514 -18.03 11.12 19.18
CA ASN A 514 -18.90 11.11 20.36
C ASN A 514 -18.53 10.06 21.41
N SER A 515 -17.93 8.94 21.01
CA SER A 515 -17.58 7.81 21.88
C SER A 515 -16.26 7.97 22.62
N PHE A 516 -15.36 8.83 22.16
CA PHE A 516 -14.07 9.08 22.79
C PHE A 516 -14.09 10.34 23.67
N ASP A 517 -13.17 10.38 24.64
CA ASP A 517 -12.87 11.57 25.43
C ASP A 517 -12.33 12.69 24.52
N ALA A 518 -12.55 13.95 24.91
CA ALA A 518 -12.17 15.13 24.16
C ALA A 518 -10.66 15.15 23.80
N PRO A 519 -10.27 14.84 22.54
CA PRO A 519 -8.87 14.89 22.17
C PRO A 519 -8.44 16.36 21.97
N ALA A 520 -7.15 16.65 22.11
CA ALA A 520 -6.63 17.98 21.78
C ALA A 520 -6.74 18.25 20.26
N ILE A 521 -6.49 17.20 19.47
CA ILE A 521 -6.43 17.20 18.02
C ILE A 521 -7.31 16.07 17.46
N ALA A 522 -8.03 16.32 16.38
CA ALA A 522 -8.67 15.27 15.61
C ALA A 522 -8.21 15.31 14.16
N ILE A 523 -7.83 14.16 13.60
CA ILE A 523 -7.54 13.97 12.18
C ILE A 523 -8.70 13.18 11.58
N VAL A 524 -9.33 13.71 10.54
CA VAL A 524 -10.47 13.10 9.85
C VAL A 524 -10.10 12.87 8.39
N ALA A 525 -9.89 11.61 8.04
CA ALA A 525 -9.60 11.11 6.70
C ALA A 525 -10.79 10.27 6.21
N LEU A 526 -11.93 10.93 6.03
CA LEU A 526 -13.21 10.37 5.61
C LEU A 526 -13.75 11.14 4.40
N GLY A 527 -14.72 10.54 3.71
CA GLY A 527 -15.43 11.17 2.59
C GLY A 527 -15.52 10.30 1.33
N TYR A 528 -14.70 9.25 1.20
CA TYR A 528 -14.75 8.37 0.03
C TYR A 528 -16.02 7.51 -0.04
N ASN A 529 -16.64 7.24 1.12
CA ASN A 529 -17.87 6.45 1.24
C ASN A 529 -19.14 7.31 1.30
N ASP A 530 -19.00 8.64 1.31
CA ASP A 530 -20.09 9.57 1.53
C ASP A 530 -20.73 10.05 0.21
N ASP A 531 -22.04 10.33 0.26
CA ASP A 531 -22.78 10.84 -0.90
C ASP A 531 -22.43 12.30 -1.14
N GLN A 532 -21.95 12.60 -2.36
CA GLN A 532 -21.56 13.94 -2.77
C GLN A 532 -22.74 14.94 -2.81
N ASN A 533 -23.98 14.48 -2.66
CA ASN A 533 -25.15 15.35 -2.52
C ASN A 533 -25.42 15.78 -1.08
N THR A 534 -24.95 15.03 -0.08
CA THR A 534 -25.20 15.31 1.35
C THR A 534 -23.95 15.75 2.10
N VAL A 535 -22.75 15.57 1.51
CA VAL A 535 -21.45 15.76 2.17
C VAL A 535 -21.25 17.13 2.82
N GLU A 536 -21.81 18.21 2.28
CA GLU A 536 -21.72 19.54 2.91
C GLU A 536 -22.36 19.52 4.31
N SER A 537 -23.54 18.92 4.43
CA SER A 537 -24.25 18.80 5.71
C SER A 537 -23.55 17.84 6.68
N GLU A 538 -22.89 16.81 6.17
CA GLU A 538 -22.18 15.79 6.97
C GLU A 538 -20.86 16.33 7.50
N VAL A 539 -20.11 17.09 6.69
CA VAL A 539 -18.92 17.84 7.14
C VAL A 539 -19.28 18.80 8.26
N GLN A 540 -20.41 19.51 8.16
CA GLN A 540 -20.88 20.40 9.24
C GLN A 540 -21.27 19.64 10.52
N GLN A 541 -21.87 18.45 10.39
CA GLN A 541 -22.18 17.60 11.56
C GLN A 541 -20.90 17.10 12.24
N MET A 542 -19.92 16.63 11.47
CA MET A 542 -18.61 16.23 11.97
C MET A 542 -17.90 17.39 12.68
N LEU A 543 -17.86 18.57 12.06
CA LEU A 543 -17.28 19.77 12.65
C LEU A 543 -18.00 20.14 13.96
N SER A 544 -19.33 20.09 13.98
CA SER A 544 -20.13 20.38 15.17
C SER A 544 -19.83 19.41 16.32
N ALA A 545 -19.68 18.10 16.02
CA ALA A 545 -19.34 17.09 17.01
C ALA A 545 -17.94 17.33 17.62
N LEU A 546 -16.95 17.65 16.77
CA LEU A 546 -15.59 17.95 17.20
C LEU A 546 -15.51 19.24 18.04
N VAL A 547 -16.23 20.29 17.63
CA VAL A 547 -16.31 21.55 18.40
C VAL A 547 -17.04 21.34 19.73
N ALA A 548 -18.11 20.55 19.76
CA ALA A 548 -18.81 20.21 21.00
C ALA A 548 -17.92 19.41 21.98
N LYS A 549 -16.94 18.67 21.46
CA LYS A 549 -15.90 17.98 22.24
C LYS A 549 -14.73 18.89 22.61
N ASN A 550 -14.76 20.18 22.30
CA ASN A 550 -13.66 21.13 22.52
C ASN A 550 -12.33 20.70 21.87
N VAL A 551 -12.40 20.02 20.71
CA VAL A 551 -11.19 19.76 19.91
C VAL A 551 -10.62 21.11 19.45
N GLN A 552 -9.35 21.36 19.73
CA GLN A 552 -8.71 22.64 19.44
C GLN A 552 -8.14 22.73 18.03
N ARG A 553 -7.74 21.59 17.48
CA ARG A 553 -7.20 21.49 16.13
C ARG A 553 -7.91 20.35 15.40
N ILE A 554 -8.60 20.70 14.33
CA ILE A 554 -9.28 19.76 13.47
C ILE A 554 -8.51 19.70 12.16
N ILE A 555 -8.08 18.52 11.76
CA ILE A 555 -7.29 18.29 10.56
C ILE A 555 -8.13 17.40 9.66
N PHE A 556 -8.61 17.93 8.55
CA PHE A 556 -9.20 17.12 7.49
C PHE A 556 -8.13 16.72 6.49
N VAL A 557 -8.25 15.54 5.90
CA VAL A 557 -7.49 15.13 4.72
C VAL A 557 -8.43 15.20 3.53
N ASN A 558 -8.12 16.01 2.52
CA ASN A 558 -8.96 16.07 1.33
C ASN A 558 -8.77 14.82 0.45
N LEU A 559 -9.67 14.63 -0.49
CA LEU A 559 -9.78 13.39 -1.26
C LEU A 559 -9.12 13.51 -2.62
N SER A 560 -8.34 12.50 -3.02
CA SER A 560 -7.84 12.38 -4.39
C SER A 560 -9.00 12.29 -5.39
N THR A 561 -9.04 13.18 -6.37
CA THR A 561 -10.05 13.23 -7.45
C THR A 561 -9.65 12.39 -8.66
N ARG A 562 -8.73 11.44 -8.49
CA ARG A 562 -8.24 10.58 -9.57
C ARG A 562 -9.21 9.50 -10.03
N SER A 563 -10.20 9.20 -9.21
CA SER A 563 -11.24 8.25 -9.58
C SER A 563 -11.84 8.62 -10.93
N THR A 564 -11.84 7.68 -11.86
CA THR A 564 -12.47 7.83 -13.18
C THR A 564 -13.97 7.59 -13.14
N THR A 565 -14.49 7.08 -12.01
CA THR A 565 -15.89 6.65 -11.86
C THR A 565 -16.68 7.50 -10.86
N ARG A 566 -16.01 8.23 -9.96
CA ARG A 566 -16.64 9.12 -8.97
C ARG A 566 -15.82 10.40 -8.84
N THR A 567 -16.49 11.53 -8.64
CA THR A 567 -15.83 12.80 -8.32
C THR A 567 -15.99 13.11 -6.83
N TYR A 568 -14.95 13.68 -6.23
CA TYR A 568 -14.93 14.10 -4.83
C TYR A 568 -14.79 15.62 -4.68
N ALA A 569 -15.00 16.36 -5.77
CA ALA A 569 -14.83 17.81 -5.82
C ALA A 569 -15.73 18.55 -4.81
N ARG A 570 -16.97 18.07 -4.60
CA ARG A 570 -17.89 18.68 -3.62
C ARG A 570 -17.42 18.46 -2.19
N THR A 571 -16.93 17.26 -1.87
CA THR A 571 -16.32 16.98 -0.57
C THR A 571 -15.14 17.91 -0.33
N ASN A 572 -14.21 17.99 -1.28
CA ASN A 572 -13.03 18.86 -1.16
C ASN A 572 -13.40 20.34 -1.01
N ALA A 573 -14.43 20.80 -1.74
CA ALA A 573 -14.96 22.16 -1.59
C ALA A 573 -15.56 22.39 -0.20
N ALA A 574 -16.36 21.46 0.31
CA ALA A 574 -16.95 21.55 1.65
C ALA A 574 -15.88 21.62 2.75
N LEU A 575 -14.83 20.80 2.65
CA LEU A 575 -13.69 20.83 3.56
C LEU A 575 -12.93 22.16 3.49
N ALA A 576 -12.70 22.70 2.28
CA ALA A 576 -12.05 23.99 2.08
C ALA A 576 -12.89 25.14 2.67
N THR A 577 -14.22 25.12 2.48
CA THR A 577 -15.14 26.09 3.08
C THR A 577 -15.12 26.00 4.61
N ALA A 578 -15.11 24.79 5.18
CA ALA A 578 -15.00 24.60 6.63
C ALA A 578 -13.69 25.18 7.20
N ALA A 579 -12.56 25.01 6.49
CA ALA A 579 -11.27 25.57 6.86
C ALA A 579 -11.23 27.10 6.75
N ALA A 580 -11.79 27.66 5.67
CA ALA A 580 -11.87 29.11 5.49
C ALA A 580 -12.73 29.80 6.57
N ALA A 581 -13.77 29.10 7.06
CA ALA A 581 -14.65 29.62 8.09
C ALA A 581 -14.11 29.43 9.52
N ASN A 582 -13.14 28.53 9.76
CA ASN A 582 -12.70 28.15 11.10
C ASN A 582 -11.16 28.09 11.20
N PRO A 583 -10.50 29.00 11.93
CA PRO A 583 -9.03 29.02 12.05
C PRO A 583 -8.44 27.80 12.78
N ALA A 584 -9.27 27.06 13.52
CA ALA A 584 -8.91 25.80 14.18
C ALA A 584 -8.90 24.60 13.21
N VAL A 585 -9.42 24.76 11.99
CA VAL A 585 -9.50 23.72 10.96
C VAL A 585 -8.33 23.86 9.99
N THR A 586 -7.72 22.74 9.63
CA THR A 586 -6.67 22.65 8.62
C THR A 586 -7.03 21.53 7.65
N VAL A 587 -6.79 21.75 6.36
CA VAL A 587 -6.98 20.72 5.32
C VAL A 587 -5.62 20.32 4.79
N LEU A 588 -5.27 19.04 4.95
CA LEU A 588 -4.10 18.45 4.31
C LEU A 588 -4.46 18.10 2.87
N ASP A 589 -3.69 18.63 1.91
CA ASP A 589 -3.99 18.51 0.48
C ASP A 589 -3.41 17.23 -0.13
N TRP A 590 -4.01 16.10 0.23
CA TRP A 590 -3.69 14.81 -0.38
C TRP A 590 -4.06 14.76 -1.87
N ASN A 591 -5.08 15.50 -2.30
CA ASN A 591 -5.45 15.59 -3.71
C ASN A 591 -4.30 16.14 -4.55
N ALA A 592 -3.69 17.25 -4.13
CA ALA A 592 -2.51 17.80 -4.79
C ALA A 592 -1.29 16.88 -4.66
N ALA A 593 -1.00 16.37 -3.46
CA ALA A 593 0.15 15.49 -3.21
C ALA A 593 0.09 14.21 -4.05
N SER A 594 -1.10 13.66 -4.24
CA SER A 594 -1.35 12.50 -5.08
C SER A 594 -1.66 12.86 -6.53
N GLY A 595 -1.57 14.12 -6.96
CA GLY A 595 -2.17 14.64 -8.20
C GLY A 595 -1.26 14.73 -9.45
N ALA A 596 0.06 14.64 -9.31
CA ALA A 596 0.98 14.78 -10.45
C ALA A 596 1.01 13.55 -11.40
N ALA A 597 1.61 13.69 -12.58
CA ALA A 597 1.45 12.70 -13.66
C ALA A 597 1.91 11.27 -13.32
N ASN A 598 2.75 11.05 -12.30
CA ASN A 598 3.25 9.73 -11.90
C ASN A 598 2.63 9.21 -10.58
N GLN A 599 1.78 9.95 -9.88
CA GLN A 599 1.19 9.48 -8.61
C GLN A 599 -0.06 8.60 -8.81
N TRP A 600 -0.57 8.45 -10.04
CA TRP A 600 -1.60 7.42 -10.32
C TRP A 600 -1.11 6.01 -9.94
N ARG A 601 0.21 5.82 -9.86
CA ARG A 601 0.89 4.60 -9.43
C ARG A 601 0.69 4.24 -7.97
N TRP A 602 0.25 5.18 -7.16
CA TRP A 602 0.03 4.95 -5.74
C TRP A 602 -1.27 4.19 -5.48
N PHE A 603 -2.14 4.13 -6.49
CA PHE A 603 -3.46 3.55 -6.40
C PHE A 603 -3.49 2.13 -6.96
N ASP A 604 -4.32 1.29 -6.35
CA ASP A 604 -4.65 -0.03 -6.84
C ASP A 604 -5.69 0.09 -7.97
N ASN A 605 -5.22 -0.28 -9.16
CA ASN A 605 -5.98 -0.25 -10.40
C ASN A 605 -6.75 -1.55 -10.69
N GLY A 606 -6.67 -2.54 -9.80
CA GLY A 606 -7.43 -3.78 -9.88
C GLY A 606 -8.74 -3.74 -9.09
N SER A 607 -8.89 -2.80 -8.14
CA SER A 607 -10.04 -2.75 -7.26
C SER A 607 -11.28 -2.15 -7.94
N LEU A 608 -12.39 -2.90 -7.93
CA LEU A 608 -13.68 -2.51 -8.52
C LEU A 608 -14.30 -1.26 -7.87
N CYS A 609 -13.85 -0.83 -6.68
CA CYS A 609 -14.34 0.37 -6.02
C CYS A 609 -13.39 1.57 -6.19
N CYS A 610 -13.84 2.49 -7.05
CA CYS A 610 -13.47 3.91 -7.17
C CYS A 610 -11.99 4.31 -7.35
N TRP A 611 -11.05 3.39 -7.64
CA TRP A 611 -9.65 3.72 -8.04
C TRP A 611 -8.88 4.66 -7.08
N VAL A 612 -9.27 4.67 -5.80
CA VAL A 612 -8.68 5.51 -4.73
C VAL A 612 -8.03 4.69 -3.62
N HIS A 613 -8.20 3.37 -3.66
CA HIS A 613 -7.48 2.45 -2.77
C HIS A 613 -5.99 2.46 -3.12
N LEU A 614 -5.16 2.36 -2.09
CA LEU A 614 -3.71 2.47 -2.23
C LEU A 614 -3.09 1.08 -2.38
N ASN A 615 -2.11 0.96 -3.27
CA ASN A 615 -1.20 -0.18 -3.27
C ASN A 615 -0.05 0.07 -2.26
N ALA A 616 0.87 -0.88 -2.10
CA ALA A 616 1.98 -0.77 -1.15
C ALA A 616 2.83 0.51 -1.29
N THR A 617 3.03 1.01 -2.52
CA THR A 617 3.73 2.28 -2.73
C THR A 617 2.89 3.46 -2.25
N GLY A 618 1.59 3.48 -2.58
CA GLY A 618 0.70 4.53 -2.11
C GLY A 618 0.50 4.54 -0.60
N GLN A 619 0.47 3.37 0.03
CA GLN A 619 0.37 3.24 1.49
C GLN A 619 1.57 3.90 2.19
N ALA A 620 2.78 3.62 1.68
CA ALA A 620 4.01 4.26 2.14
C ALA A 620 3.98 5.78 1.92
N GLU A 621 3.69 6.25 0.71
CA GLU A 621 3.75 7.68 0.39
C GLU A 621 2.62 8.48 1.06
N PHE A 622 1.42 7.90 1.24
CA PHE A 622 0.34 8.56 2.01
C PHE A 622 0.71 8.71 3.49
N THR A 623 1.32 7.68 4.08
CA THR A 623 1.82 7.74 5.46
C THR A 623 2.91 8.80 5.61
N LEU A 624 3.88 8.84 4.68
CA LEU A 624 4.96 9.82 4.71
C LEU A 624 4.45 11.23 4.50
N PHE A 625 3.43 11.42 3.65
CA PHE A 625 2.71 12.67 3.53
C PHE A 625 2.10 13.10 4.87
N LEU A 626 1.32 12.23 5.52
CA LEU A 626 0.71 12.53 6.82
C LEU A 626 1.77 12.87 7.88
N ARG A 627 2.86 12.11 7.96
CA ARG A 627 3.98 12.39 8.87
C ARG A 627 4.57 13.78 8.62
N ALA A 628 4.89 14.10 7.37
CA ALA A 628 5.50 15.37 7.02
C ALA A 628 4.57 16.56 7.32
N GLN A 629 3.28 16.41 7.05
CA GLN A 629 2.28 17.45 7.36
C GLN A 629 2.14 17.68 8.88
N LEU A 630 2.11 16.61 9.67
CA LEU A 630 2.03 16.74 11.13
C LEU A 630 3.29 17.39 11.71
N ASP A 631 4.47 17.01 11.21
CA ASP A 631 5.74 17.58 11.65
C ASP A 631 5.83 19.09 11.30
N ASP A 632 5.34 19.49 10.13
CA ASP A 632 5.24 20.90 9.74
C ASP A 632 4.26 21.69 10.63
N LEU A 633 3.10 21.13 10.95
CA LEU A 633 2.15 21.74 11.88
C LEU A 633 2.73 21.85 13.30
N ARG A 634 3.48 20.85 13.75
CA ARG A 634 4.17 20.86 15.04
C ARG A 634 5.22 21.96 15.09
N ALA A 635 6.05 22.06 14.05
CA ALA A 635 7.09 23.09 13.94
C ALA A 635 6.51 24.51 13.94
N LYS A 636 5.32 24.69 13.34
CA LYS A 636 4.58 25.96 13.34
C LYS A 636 3.82 26.25 14.64
N GLY A 637 3.86 25.35 15.64
CA GLY A 637 3.12 25.49 16.89
C GLY A 637 1.60 25.38 16.72
N LEU A 638 1.14 24.76 15.63
CA LEU A 638 -0.28 24.62 15.31
C LEU A 638 -0.91 23.36 15.93
N LEU A 639 -0.09 22.44 16.46
CA LEU A 639 -0.53 21.30 17.24
C LEU A 639 -0.53 21.63 18.75
N PRO A 640 -1.70 21.71 19.41
CA PRO A 640 -1.78 22.05 20.83
C PRO A 640 -1.23 20.93 21.73
N ALA A 641 -0.51 21.29 22.80
CA ALA A 641 0.12 20.36 23.75
C ALA A 641 -0.84 19.71 24.76
N ALA A 642 -1.99 20.33 25.02
CA ALA A 642 -3.02 19.82 25.92
C ALA A 642 -4.38 20.15 25.35
N ALA A 643 -5.41 19.34 25.66
CA ALA A 643 -6.79 19.78 25.51
C ALA A 643 -6.96 21.05 26.35
N SER A 644 -7.14 22.22 25.74
CA SER A 644 -7.51 23.41 26.48
C SER A 644 -8.86 23.08 27.08
N ALA A 645 -8.93 23.12 28.41
CA ALA A 645 -10.20 23.39 29.04
C ALA A 645 -10.61 24.79 28.57
N ALA A 646 -11.26 24.87 27.41
CA ALA A 646 -12.00 26.06 27.02
C ALA A 646 -12.83 26.44 28.26
N PRO A 647 -12.89 27.73 28.66
CA PRO A 647 -13.66 28.10 29.83
C PRO A 647 -15.06 27.53 29.68
N ILE A 648 -15.39 26.53 30.51
CA ILE A 648 -16.73 25.96 30.57
C ILE A 648 -17.63 27.16 30.80
N VAL A 649 -18.62 27.37 29.93
CA VAL A 649 -19.71 28.32 30.17
C VAL A 649 -20.81 27.49 30.83
N PRO A 650 -20.86 27.40 32.17
CA PRO A 650 -21.81 26.52 32.84
C PRO A 650 -23.21 27.04 32.54
N GLY A 651 -24.00 26.24 31.81
CA GLY A 651 -25.30 26.67 31.28
C GLY A 651 -25.44 26.61 29.75
N LEU A 652 -24.41 26.20 29.01
CA LEU A 652 -24.55 25.77 27.61
C LEU A 652 -24.56 24.23 27.50
N PRO A 653 -25.24 23.66 26.48
CA PRO A 653 -26.12 24.35 25.54
C PRO A 653 -27.46 24.79 26.18
N LEU A 654 -28.05 25.90 25.71
CA LEU A 654 -29.41 26.31 26.10
C LEU A 654 -30.45 25.76 25.12
N ALA A 655 -31.46 25.09 25.65
CA ALA A 655 -32.57 24.51 24.88
C ALA A 655 -33.91 24.67 25.61
N ASP A 656 -34.98 24.15 25.00
CA ASP A 656 -36.34 24.16 25.55
C ASP A 656 -36.38 23.76 27.03
N LYS A 657 -37.17 24.49 27.83
CA LYS A 657 -37.33 24.34 29.30
C LYS A 657 -36.14 24.81 30.14
N ASN A 658 -35.07 25.33 29.57
CA ASN A 658 -34.02 26.01 30.33
C ASN A 658 -34.52 27.40 30.79
N ALA A 659 -34.08 27.86 31.96
CA ALA A 659 -34.46 29.18 32.43
C ALA A 659 -33.35 29.89 33.22
N GLY A 660 -33.30 31.22 33.10
CA GLY A 660 -32.40 32.09 33.86
C GLY A 660 -31.80 33.23 33.04
N VAL A 661 -30.77 33.85 33.61
CA VAL A 661 -30.15 35.07 33.07
C VAL A 661 -29.51 34.84 31.70
N MET A 662 -28.95 33.65 31.44
CA MET A 662 -28.38 33.34 30.12
C MET A 662 -29.46 33.32 29.02
N VAL A 663 -30.62 32.72 29.31
CA VAL A 663 -31.77 32.71 28.39
C VAL A 663 -32.28 34.13 28.15
N GLN A 664 -32.38 34.94 29.22
CA GLN A 664 -32.80 36.33 29.10
C GLN A 664 -31.84 37.16 28.24
N THR A 665 -30.54 36.94 28.37
CA THR A 665 -29.52 37.58 27.53
C THR A 665 -29.65 37.13 26.09
N VAL A 666 -29.79 35.82 25.82
CA VAL A 666 -30.03 35.29 24.47
C VAL A 666 -31.29 35.90 23.85
N GLN A 667 -32.41 35.93 24.56
CA GLN A 667 -33.66 36.55 24.08
C GLN A 667 -33.50 38.04 23.75
N LYS A 668 -32.77 38.80 24.59
CA LYS A 668 -32.45 40.21 24.34
C LYS A 668 -31.57 40.38 23.12
N THR A 669 -30.54 39.56 22.98
CA THR A 669 -29.62 39.60 21.84
C THR A 669 -30.35 39.21 20.56
N LEU A 670 -31.14 38.13 20.56
CA LEU A 670 -31.97 37.71 19.41
C LEU A 670 -32.94 38.80 18.97
N ASN A 671 -33.64 39.46 19.90
CA ASN A 671 -34.50 40.60 19.58
C ASN A 671 -33.74 41.72 18.85
N LYS A 672 -32.46 41.93 19.19
CA LYS A 672 -31.59 42.93 18.57
C LYS A 672 -31.06 42.46 17.21
N VAL A 673 -30.42 41.29 17.15
CA VAL A 673 -29.71 40.81 15.94
C VAL A 673 -30.66 40.37 14.83
N LEU A 674 -31.90 39.96 15.18
CA LEU A 674 -32.96 39.64 14.21
C LEU A 674 -33.97 40.78 14.02
N ASN A 675 -33.75 41.94 14.64
CA ASN A 675 -34.66 43.10 14.60
C ASN A 675 -36.14 42.76 14.90
N LEU A 676 -36.38 41.94 15.93
CA LEU A 676 -37.72 41.48 16.28
C LEU A 676 -38.51 42.56 17.03
N THR A 677 -39.61 43.02 16.43
CA THR A 677 -40.48 44.09 16.94
C THR A 677 -41.96 43.66 16.97
N GLY A 678 -42.79 44.42 17.69
CA GLY A 678 -44.24 44.19 17.78
C GLY A 678 -44.60 42.76 18.21
N LYS A 679 -45.53 42.12 17.49
CA LYS A 679 -45.98 40.74 17.76
C LYS A 679 -44.90 39.67 17.56
N LYS A 680 -43.78 39.98 16.87
CA LYS A 680 -42.66 39.06 16.63
C LYS A 680 -41.56 39.17 17.70
N ARG A 681 -41.63 40.18 18.58
CA ARG A 681 -40.65 40.39 19.65
C ARG A 681 -40.74 39.27 20.69
N LEU A 682 -39.62 38.64 21.01
CA LEU A 682 -39.54 37.66 22.09
C LEU A 682 -39.73 38.34 23.44
N ALA A 683 -40.53 37.70 24.31
CA ALA A 683 -40.50 38.01 25.73
C ALA A 683 -39.07 37.76 26.27
N THR A 684 -38.58 38.67 27.12
CA THR A 684 -37.25 38.53 27.77
C THR A 684 -37.42 38.08 29.21
N ASP A 685 -38.24 37.05 29.39
CA ASP A 685 -38.64 36.46 30.66
C ASP A 685 -37.60 35.48 31.22
N GLY A 686 -36.58 35.16 30.43
CA GLY A 686 -35.57 34.18 30.78
C GLY A 686 -36.07 32.74 30.77
N ILE A 687 -37.18 32.44 30.07
CA ILE A 687 -37.70 31.08 29.87
C ILE A 687 -37.48 30.67 28.42
N TYR A 688 -36.72 29.61 28.20
CA TYR A 688 -36.39 29.14 26.85
C TYR A 688 -37.55 28.29 26.34
N GLY A 689 -38.52 28.93 25.69
CA GLY A 689 -39.68 28.27 25.08
C GLY A 689 -39.58 28.14 23.56
N LYS A 690 -40.63 27.59 22.93
CA LYS A 690 -40.71 27.37 21.49
C LYS A 690 -40.41 28.61 20.64
N GLY A 691 -40.84 29.81 21.08
CA GLY A 691 -40.55 31.07 20.39
C GLY A 691 -39.06 31.41 20.37
N THR A 692 -38.34 31.19 21.48
CA THR A 692 -36.89 31.38 21.56
C THR A 692 -36.17 30.36 20.68
N ALA A 693 -36.57 29.10 20.71
CA ALA A 693 -35.99 28.07 19.84
C ALA A 693 -36.14 28.40 18.34
N ALA A 694 -37.32 28.87 17.91
CA ALA A 694 -37.56 29.29 16.53
C ALA A 694 -36.68 30.48 16.13
N ALA A 695 -36.57 31.49 17.00
CA ALA A 695 -35.69 32.63 16.76
C ALA A 695 -34.21 32.23 16.71
N VAL A 696 -33.78 31.26 17.54
CA VAL A 696 -32.41 30.72 17.46
C VAL A 696 -32.18 30.01 16.12
N LYS A 697 -33.14 29.21 15.62
CA LYS A 697 -33.03 28.63 14.26
C LYS A 697 -32.92 29.69 13.18
N SER A 698 -33.72 30.75 13.26
CA SER A 698 -33.64 31.87 12.32
C SER A 698 -32.30 32.60 12.39
N PHE A 699 -31.78 32.83 13.60
CA PHE A 699 -30.46 33.41 13.77
C PHE A 699 -29.35 32.51 13.23
N GLN A 700 -29.37 31.22 13.58
CA GLN A 700 -28.43 30.23 13.06
C GLN A 700 -28.45 30.21 11.53
N ALA A 701 -29.63 30.30 10.90
CA ALA A 701 -29.75 30.45 9.46
C ALA A 701 -29.07 31.73 8.93
N THR A 702 -29.20 32.87 9.62
CA THR A 702 -28.58 34.13 9.19
C THR A 702 -27.06 34.16 9.32
N VAL A 703 -26.49 33.33 10.21
CA VAL A 703 -25.04 33.23 10.43
C VAL A 703 -24.44 31.91 9.92
N ASN A 704 -25.17 31.18 9.07
CA ASN A 704 -24.76 29.90 8.48
C ASN A 704 -24.33 28.83 9.51
N LEU A 705 -24.98 28.80 10.67
CA LEU A 705 -24.84 27.74 11.66
C LEU A 705 -25.95 26.69 11.51
N PRO A 706 -25.74 25.44 11.98
CA PRO A 706 -26.78 24.42 12.02
C PRO A 706 -28.04 24.93 12.75
N GLN A 707 -29.21 24.81 12.12
CA GLN A 707 -30.49 25.33 12.62
C GLN A 707 -31.11 24.41 13.69
N THR A 708 -30.33 24.11 14.73
CA THR A 708 -30.70 23.20 15.82
C THR A 708 -31.77 23.80 16.74
N GLY A 709 -31.88 25.13 16.78
CA GLY A 709 -32.74 25.85 17.73
C GLY A 709 -32.24 25.80 19.16
N THR A 710 -30.99 25.36 19.34
CA THR A 710 -30.26 25.23 20.60
C THR A 710 -29.09 26.20 20.58
N VAL A 711 -28.86 26.94 21.66
CA VAL A 711 -27.69 27.80 21.77
C VAL A 711 -26.53 26.99 22.34
N ASP A 712 -25.73 26.41 21.46
CA ASP A 712 -24.44 25.79 21.75
C ASP A 712 -23.31 26.83 21.76
N ARG A 713 -22.05 26.40 21.90
CA ARG A 713 -20.91 27.32 21.95
C ARG A 713 -20.74 28.15 20.66
N PRO A 714 -20.79 27.57 19.45
CA PRO A 714 -20.78 28.35 18.21
C PRO A 714 -21.91 29.39 18.12
N THR A 715 -23.13 29.00 18.49
CA THR A 715 -24.28 29.92 18.48
C THR A 715 -24.12 31.03 19.53
N TRP A 716 -23.58 30.70 20.71
CA TRP A 716 -23.26 31.68 21.77
C TRP A 716 -22.20 32.69 21.32
N ASP A 717 -21.17 32.21 20.63
CA ASP A 717 -20.07 33.05 20.17
C ASP A 717 -20.52 33.94 19.00
N ALA A 718 -21.31 33.41 18.07
CA ALA A 718 -21.92 34.17 16.97
C ALA A 718 -22.91 35.25 17.47
N LEU A 719 -23.57 35.03 18.61
CA LEU A 719 -24.37 36.06 19.29
C LEU A 719 -23.52 37.18 19.93
N GLY A 720 -22.18 37.11 19.86
CA GLY A 720 -21.27 38.09 20.43
C GLY A 720 -21.20 38.02 21.96
N LEU A 721 -21.46 36.86 22.55
CA LEU A 721 -21.55 36.67 24.01
C LEU A 721 -20.26 36.12 24.64
N THR A 722 -19.18 35.97 23.86
CA THR A 722 -17.85 35.49 24.30
C THR A 722 -17.25 36.32 25.44
N ALA A 723 -17.42 37.63 25.42
CA ALA A 723 -16.83 38.56 26.39
C ALA A 723 -17.68 38.75 27.67
N ARG A 724 -18.59 37.82 27.98
CA ARG A 724 -19.56 37.94 29.09
C ARG A 724 -19.34 36.86 30.17
N PRO A 725 -18.18 36.81 30.83
CA PRO A 725 -17.86 35.77 31.83
C PRO A 725 -18.77 35.81 33.06
N GLU A 726 -19.47 36.92 33.32
CA GLU A 726 -20.46 37.03 34.40
C GLU A 726 -21.72 36.19 34.16
N LEU A 727 -21.95 35.76 32.91
CA LEU A 727 -23.05 34.86 32.54
C LEU A 727 -22.72 33.39 32.83
N ALA A 728 -21.44 33.04 32.96
CA ALA A 728 -20.94 31.71 33.30
C ALA A 728 -21.05 31.41 34.82
N VAL A 729 -22.10 31.93 35.48
CA VAL A 729 -22.29 31.85 36.93
C VAL A 729 -23.68 31.32 37.27
N MET A 730 -23.74 30.13 37.87
CA MET A 730 -25.00 29.61 38.44
C MET A 730 -25.22 30.18 39.83
N LYS A 731 -26.44 30.67 40.09
CA LYS A 731 -26.85 31.33 41.33
C LYS A 731 -28.27 30.96 41.70
N LYS A 732 -28.73 31.42 42.88
CA LYS A 732 -30.11 31.21 43.35
C LYS A 732 -31.12 31.54 42.24
N GLY A 733 -31.99 30.58 41.92
CA GLY A 733 -33.02 30.69 40.88
C GLY A 733 -32.66 30.09 39.51
N THR A 734 -31.40 29.70 39.27
CA THR A 734 -31.00 29.00 38.03
C THR A 734 -31.70 27.63 37.92
N LYS A 735 -32.31 27.33 36.76
CA LYS A 735 -32.85 26.00 36.41
C LYS A 735 -32.18 25.49 35.14
N HIS A 736 -31.29 24.51 35.29
CA HIS A 736 -30.48 23.99 34.18
C HIS A 736 -29.97 22.57 34.50
N PRO A 737 -29.83 21.66 33.50
CA PRO A 737 -29.26 20.33 33.72
C PRO A 737 -27.90 20.33 34.44
N ALA A 738 -27.03 21.30 34.15
CA ALA A 738 -25.74 21.46 34.83
C ALA A 738 -25.84 21.72 36.36
N VAL A 739 -27.00 22.18 36.85
CA VAL A 739 -27.23 22.29 38.30
C VAL A 739 -27.29 20.90 38.94
N LYS A 740 -27.80 19.88 38.23
CA LYS A 740 -27.74 18.48 38.69
C LYS A 740 -26.31 17.99 38.82
N THR A 741 -25.43 18.40 37.90
CA THR A 741 -23.99 18.09 37.96
C THR A 741 -23.35 18.69 39.21
N VAL A 742 -23.63 19.97 39.53
CA VAL A 742 -23.16 20.60 40.78
C VAL A 742 -23.73 19.90 42.01
N GLN A 743 -25.04 19.58 42.02
CA GLN A 743 -25.69 18.90 43.14
C GLN A 743 -25.08 17.53 43.42
N ARG A 744 -24.81 16.73 42.38
CA ARG A 744 -24.15 15.43 42.48
C ARG A 744 -22.70 15.55 42.95
N ALA A 745 -21.94 16.47 42.36
CA ALA A 745 -20.54 16.70 42.74
C ALA A 745 -20.42 17.16 44.20
N LEU A 746 -21.28 18.09 44.64
CA LEU A 746 -21.31 18.53 46.05
C LEU A 746 -21.78 17.42 46.99
N ALA A 747 -22.73 16.56 46.58
CA ALA A 747 -23.15 15.43 47.41
C ALA A 747 -21.96 14.52 47.72
N LYS A 748 -21.13 14.27 46.70
CA LYS A 748 -19.92 13.45 46.79
C LYS A 748 -18.84 14.14 47.64
N VAL A 749 -18.47 15.37 47.30
CA VAL A 749 -17.38 16.12 47.97
C VAL A 749 -17.70 16.48 49.41
N LEU A 750 -18.94 16.84 49.72
CA LEU A 750 -19.36 17.18 51.09
C LEU A 750 -19.77 15.96 51.90
N LYS A 751 -19.89 14.78 51.27
CA LYS A 751 -20.42 13.55 51.87
C LYS A 751 -21.80 13.74 52.52
N THR A 752 -22.67 14.49 51.84
CA THR A 752 -24.02 14.84 52.30
C THR A 752 -25.04 14.48 51.23
N LYS A 753 -26.24 14.03 51.63
CA LYS A 753 -27.34 13.81 50.69
C LYS A 753 -27.83 15.15 50.12
N ILE A 754 -27.65 15.37 48.81
CA ILE A 754 -28.17 16.52 48.07
C ILE A 754 -29.05 16.00 46.93
N GLN A 755 -30.31 16.43 46.86
CA GLN A 755 -31.21 16.07 45.79
C GLN A 755 -30.79 16.77 44.47
N ALA A 756 -30.65 15.99 43.39
CA ALA A 756 -30.25 16.48 42.07
C ALA A 756 -31.47 16.88 41.21
N ASP A 757 -32.25 17.84 41.68
CA ASP A 757 -33.48 18.32 41.03
C ASP A 757 -33.23 19.29 39.86
N GLY A 758 -32.00 19.80 39.70
CA GLY A 758 -31.64 20.75 38.66
C GLY A 758 -32.05 22.19 38.96
N ILE A 759 -32.42 22.49 40.20
CA ILE A 759 -32.84 23.81 40.68
C ILE A 759 -31.81 24.34 41.67
N TYR A 760 -31.27 25.53 41.38
CA TYR A 760 -30.32 26.18 42.26
C TYR A 760 -31.06 26.91 43.40
N GLY A 761 -31.53 26.15 44.38
CA GLY A 761 -32.30 26.64 45.53
C GLY A 761 -31.44 27.19 46.69
N PRO A 762 -32.08 27.74 47.75
CA PRO A 762 -31.38 28.25 48.93
C PRO A 762 -30.45 27.22 49.61
N ALA A 763 -30.87 25.96 49.69
CA ALA A 763 -30.05 24.89 50.27
C ALA A 763 -28.76 24.65 49.47
N LEU A 764 -28.82 24.72 48.13
CA LEU A 764 -27.65 24.54 47.28
C LEU A 764 -26.65 25.70 47.42
N VAL A 765 -27.14 26.94 47.63
CA VAL A 765 -26.29 28.10 47.95
C VAL A 765 -25.45 27.83 49.20
N THR A 766 -26.06 27.26 50.24
CA THR A 766 -25.36 26.91 51.49
C THR A 766 -24.29 25.85 51.24
N HIS A 767 -24.60 24.78 50.51
CA HIS A 767 -23.63 23.74 50.16
C HIS A 767 -22.45 24.29 49.34
N VAL A 768 -22.71 25.18 48.39
CA VAL A 768 -21.68 25.83 47.59
C VAL A 768 -20.79 26.72 48.44
N LYS A 769 -21.35 27.51 49.37
CA LYS A 769 -20.56 28.30 50.33
C LYS A 769 -19.66 27.42 51.20
N THR A 770 -20.18 26.30 51.69
CA THR A 770 -19.42 25.34 52.49
C THR A 770 -18.25 24.76 51.68
N PHE A 771 -18.50 24.35 50.44
CA PHE A 771 -17.45 23.88 49.55
C PHE A 771 -16.42 24.97 49.24
N GLN A 772 -16.84 26.17 48.87
CA GLN A 772 -15.94 27.29 48.57
C GLN A 772 -15.04 27.60 49.76
N LYS A 773 -15.60 27.62 50.98
CA LYS A 773 -14.82 27.82 52.21
C LYS A 773 -13.79 26.71 52.43
N ARG A 774 -14.15 25.44 52.20
CA ARG A 774 -13.23 24.29 52.34
C ARG A 774 -12.13 24.27 51.28
N SER A 775 -12.41 24.79 50.11
CA SER A 775 -11.50 24.76 48.96
C SER A 775 -10.70 26.05 48.76
N GLY A 776 -10.72 26.98 49.74
CA GLY A 776 -9.97 28.24 49.66
C GLY A 776 -10.47 29.21 48.57
N LEU A 777 -11.72 29.08 48.14
CA LEU A 777 -12.33 29.93 47.11
C LEU A 777 -13.13 31.09 47.72
N PRO A 778 -13.35 32.20 46.98
CA PRO A 778 -14.26 33.25 47.39
C PRO A 778 -15.66 32.70 47.72
N VAL A 779 -16.13 32.93 48.96
CA VAL A 779 -17.38 32.37 49.50
C VAL A 779 -18.60 33.15 49.02
N THR A 780 -18.90 33.01 47.73
CA THR A 780 -19.96 33.77 47.06
C THR A 780 -21.33 33.06 47.11
N GLY A 781 -21.34 31.74 47.34
CA GLY A 781 -22.54 30.91 47.18
C GLY A 781 -23.06 30.84 45.75
N ARG A 782 -22.19 31.17 44.79
CA ARG A 782 -22.42 31.11 43.34
C ARG A 782 -21.39 30.17 42.73
N VAL A 783 -21.76 29.43 41.69
CA VAL A 783 -20.81 28.57 40.96
C VAL A 783 -20.42 29.26 39.66
N GLY A 784 -19.31 29.99 39.69
CA GLY A 784 -18.59 30.46 38.50
C GLY A 784 -17.52 29.48 38.04
N PRO A 785 -16.74 29.80 36.98
CA PRO A 785 -15.78 28.87 36.37
C PRO A 785 -14.75 28.30 37.36
N SER A 786 -14.21 29.12 38.25
CA SER A 786 -13.23 28.68 39.27
C SER A 786 -13.86 27.72 40.29
N THR A 787 -15.10 27.98 40.73
CA THR A 787 -15.80 27.07 41.66
C THR A 787 -16.19 25.77 40.98
N TRP A 788 -16.62 25.83 39.73
CA TRP A 788 -16.94 24.64 38.94
C TRP A 788 -15.70 23.75 38.74
N SER A 789 -14.59 24.33 38.29
CA SER A 789 -13.34 23.61 38.03
C SER A 789 -12.85 22.88 39.28
N VAL A 790 -12.72 23.59 40.40
CA VAL A 790 -12.26 22.99 41.66
C VAL A 790 -13.26 21.95 42.18
N LEU A 791 -14.57 22.18 42.03
CA LEU A 791 -15.61 21.23 42.48
C LEU A 791 -15.57 19.92 41.70
N MET A 792 -15.46 19.97 40.37
CA MET A 792 -15.42 18.76 39.55
C MET A 792 -14.14 17.96 39.80
N ALA A 793 -12.98 18.63 39.81
CA ALA A 793 -11.70 17.98 40.12
C ALA A 793 -11.68 17.35 41.53
N THR A 794 -12.30 18.01 42.52
CA THR A 794 -12.41 17.44 43.86
C THR A 794 -13.39 16.26 43.89
N ALA A 795 -14.48 16.32 43.13
CA ALA A 795 -15.47 15.25 43.06
C ALA A 795 -14.96 14.00 42.32
N GLU A 796 -14.05 14.14 41.36
CA GLU A 796 -13.39 12.98 40.73
C GLU A 796 -12.49 12.23 41.71
N ARG A 797 -11.84 12.94 42.65
CA ARG A 797 -10.90 12.38 43.64
C ARG A 797 -11.56 11.91 44.94
N ALA A 798 -12.75 12.42 45.26
CA ALA A 798 -13.55 12.02 46.43
C ALA A 798 -14.36 10.76 46.15
#